data_AF-A0A9N8VQ09-F1
#
_entry.id   AF-A0A9N8VQ09-F1
#
_cell.length_a   1.000
_cell.length_b   1.000
_cell.length_c   1.000
_cell.angle_alpha   90.00
_cell.angle_beta   90.00
_cell.angle_gamma   90.00
#
_symmetry.space_group_name_H-M   'P 1'
#
loop_
_entity.id
_entity.type
_entity.pdbx_description
1 polymer ?
#
loop_
_entity_poly.entity_id
_entity_poly.type
_entity_poly.pdbx_seq_one_letter_code
_entity_poly.pdbx_strand_id
1 'polypeptide(L)'
;MRFTIVLAMTLVVLVANALGSEVINLEQKTFDQSVSKGRWFVEFYAPWCVHCQELEPTWNQLANEQGDFLKKKNFYIAKVDCTLHGDICEKNGVKNFPSLFLYNNGNKLDMYSGSRTLDSLTEFTKTKAVELYEKDTGEVIALGEETSGGSVPQNPLGTVVPLTGKNFDELVSSGPWFIKFFAPWCGHCQHLAPTWEKLGKSLKDKLNVGEVDCTIDGDLCKKYKILGYPTLKLFQSPDDIVDYKGSRQLQNLLDFAERAGAARISEINSEELDEAKETDDVLFIYLYDESTPLEFLRTMKTLSRSFFSLKFYSSKDKNLAKVLKVESTPALIVLKDDMQKTYPAKSPDDFTNLDALRKWIRSEKYPLVPEMDSENYEDILSGDRLVVLGVLQPNEVENFTRNKESLKKAAKIHQQTKKDGGSDDDRSIMFAWLNGNRWTDYIYNVYGKSIKDIPVVLIVDLKSSEYYDATKTGEKISFESNQLLETIYDAKEKHLIGKKSHKETKPHYHHILTESHDKVGLITLNRPKALNALSSDMFHEINEALEKFDNDPNIGAIVIAGNERAFAGKYIMPPGADITEMRGKTYAQVYKSNFLSNWGKINDVKKPTIAAVNGFALGGGCELAMSCDIIYAGENAAFGQPEIKLGIIPGAGGTQRLTRAIGKSKAMEIVLTGKKFTAQDAEKWGLVSKVLPVDKVLEEAIKLGQEIASLSQPSVQAAKEAVNNAFELSLKEGNHFERRLFYSLFSLADKEEGISAFLDKREPIWKNE
;
A
#
# COMPACT_ATOMS: atom_id res chain seq x y z
N MET A 1 -14.09 24.97 32.94
CA MET A 1 -13.47 24.25 34.08
C MET A 1 -14.14 22.88 34.20
N ARG A 2 -13.55 21.83 33.59
CA ARG A 2 -13.95 20.41 33.73
C ARG A 2 -12.93 19.52 32.99
N PHE A 3 -11.78 19.30 33.64
CA PHE A 3 -11.03 18.04 33.59
C PHE A 3 -11.47 17.29 34.86
N THR A 4 -11.68 15.97 34.95
CA THR A 4 -10.65 14.92 34.92
C THR A 4 -11.37 13.57 35.10
N ILE A 5 -11.56 12.73 34.07
CA ILE A 5 -11.86 11.27 34.21
C ILE A 5 -11.40 10.54 32.94
N VAL A 6 -10.09 10.31 32.74
CA VAL A 6 -9.53 9.16 31.97
C VAL A 6 -8.05 9.02 32.41
N LEU A 7 -7.81 8.46 33.60
CA LEU A 7 -6.46 8.10 34.05
C LEU A 7 -6.58 6.91 35.03
N ALA A 8 -6.73 5.69 34.51
CA ALA A 8 -6.71 4.48 35.36
C ALA A 8 -6.35 3.18 34.62
N MET A 9 -6.57 3.07 33.30
CA MET A 9 -6.40 1.80 32.57
C MET A 9 -5.02 1.54 31.94
N THR A 10 -4.11 2.52 31.95
CA THR A 10 -2.72 2.35 31.46
C THR A 10 -1.71 2.06 32.57
N LEU A 11 -2.11 2.07 33.84
CA LEU A 11 -1.15 1.92 34.94
C LEU A 11 -0.75 0.45 35.20
N VAL A 12 -1.65 -0.53 35.06
CA VAL A 12 -1.37 -1.89 35.56
C VAL A 12 -0.34 -2.67 34.70
N VAL A 13 -0.34 -2.51 33.37
CA VAL A 13 0.63 -3.22 32.49
C VAL A 13 1.98 -2.48 32.41
N LEU A 14 1.98 -1.15 32.54
CA LEU A 14 3.23 -0.36 32.65
C LEU A 14 3.93 -0.59 33.99
N VAL A 15 3.19 -0.91 35.05
CA VAL A 15 3.76 -1.20 36.38
C VAL A 15 4.59 -2.49 36.38
N ALA A 16 4.21 -3.54 35.64
CA ALA A 16 4.99 -4.80 35.62
C ALA A 16 6.32 -4.71 34.82
N ASN A 17 6.42 -3.78 33.86
CA ASN A 17 7.68 -3.53 33.13
C ASN A 17 8.51 -2.38 33.73
N ALA A 18 7.95 -1.59 34.65
CA ALA A 18 8.63 -0.47 35.30
C ALA A 18 9.00 -0.70 36.77
N LEU A 19 8.48 -1.74 37.44
CA LEU A 19 8.90 -2.12 38.78
C LEU A 19 10.03 -3.15 38.70
N GLY A 20 11.22 -2.74 39.15
CA GLY A 20 12.29 -3.66 39.48
C GLY A 20 11.85 -4.56 40.64
N SER A 21 12.22 -5.85 40.58
CA SER A 21 12.43 -6.74 41.73
C SER A 21 11.43 -6.70 42.92
N GLU A 22 10.18 -6.29 42.69
CA GLU A 22 9.16 -6.09 43.73
C GLU A 22 7.98 -7.08 43.60
N VAL A 23 7.35 -7.38 44.73
CA VAL A 23 6.17 -8.25 44.81
C VAL A 23 4.98 -7.57 44.12
N ILE A 24 4.34 -8.29 43.20
CA ILE A 24 3.19 -7.77 42.44
C ILE A 24 1.90 -7.91 43.26
N ASN A 25 1.17 -6.82 43.48
CA ASN A 25 -0.17 -6.89 44.09
C ASN A 25 -1.21 -7.23 43.03
N LEU A 26 -1.93 -8.34 43.22
CA LEU A 26 -3.01 -8.76 42.33
C LEU A 26 -4.38 -8.40 42.92
N GLU A 27 -5.22 -7.80 42.09
CA GLU A 27 -6.58 -7.37 42.45
C GLU A 27 -7.62 -8.25 41.74
N GLN A 28 -8.87 -8.18 42.19
CA GLN A 28 -9.96 -9.01 41.65
C GLN A 28 -10.19 -8.88 40.15
N LYS A 29 -9.97 -7.69 39.59
CA LYS A 29 -10.15 -7.44 38.15
C LYS A 29 -8.99 -7.94 37.30
N THR A 30 -7.82 -8.17 37.89
CA THR A 30 -6.58 -8.47 37.17
C THR A 30 -6.10 -9.90 37.41
N PHE A 31 -6.52 -10.54 38.50
CA PHE A 31 -6.05 -11.86 38.93
C PHE A 31 -6.12 -12.93 37.82
N ASP A 32 -7.31 -13.23 37.29
CA ASP A 32 -7.49 -14.29 36.29
C ASP A 32 -6.70 -13.99 35.00
N GLN A 33 -6.62 -12.72 34.61
CA GLN A 33 -5.85 -12.29 33.43
C GLN A 33 -4.34 -12.43 33.67
N SER A 34 -3.85 -12.01 34.83
CA SER A 34 -2.44 -12.06 35.18
C SER A 34 -1.95 -13.51 35.26
N VAL A 35 -2.65 -14.38 35.99
CA VAL A 35 -2.20 -15.78 36.15
C VAL A 35 -2.39 -16.62 34.89
N SER A 36 -3.19 -16.17 33.91
CA SER A 36 -3.43 -16.89 32.64
C SER A 36 -2.20 -17.05 31.75
N LYS A 37 -1.17 -16.23 31.94
CA LYS A 37 0.08 -16.26 31.17
C LYS A 37 1.29 -16.24 32.10
N GLY A 38 2.21 -17.19 31.92
CA GLY A 38 3.42 -17.32 32.73
C GLY A 38 3.21 -18.10 34.03
N ARG A 39 4.24 -18.12 34.87
CA ARG A 39 4.25 -18.83 36.14
C ARG A 39 4.15 -17.82 37.29
N TRP A 40 3.23 -18.04 38.22
CA TRP A 40 2.94 -17.09 39.29
C TRP A 40 2.96 -17.79 40.63
N PHE A 41 3.80 -17.31 41.54
CA PHE A 41 3.80 -17.73 42.93
C PHE A 41 3.12 -16.66 43.76
N VAL A 42 1.92 -16.96 44.25
CA VAL A 42 1.00 -15.99 44.83
C VAL A 42 0.78 -16.25 46.31
N GLU A 43 1.01 -15.24 47.14
CA GLU A 43 0.62 -15.21 48.54
C GLU A 43 -0.80 -14.67 48.71
N PHE A 44 -1.68 -15.45 49.34
CA PHE A 44 -2.98 -14.98 49.80
C PHE A 44 -2.92 -14.68 51.29
N TYR A 45 -3.13 -13.42 51.67
CA TYR A 45 -2.90 -12.94 53.03
C TYR A 45 -4.06 -12.09 53.57
N ALA A 46 -4.04 -11.80 54.87
CA ALA A 46 -4.91 -10.82 55.50
C ALA A 46 -4.06 -9.86 56.35
N PRO A 47 -4.29 -8.53 56.32
CA PRO A 47 -3.45 -7.54 57.01
C PRO A 47 -3.37 -7.73 58.53
N TRP A 48 -4.40 -8.30 59.15
CA TRP A 48 -4.46 -8.59 60.59
C TRP A 48 -3.87 -9.94 60.97
N CYS A 49 -3.38 -10.74 60.01
CA CYS A 49 -2.80 -12.05 60.30
C CYS A 49 -1.32 -11.92 60.70
N VAL A 50 -1.00 -12.32 61.93
CA VAL A 50 0.37 -12.29 62.48
C VAL A 50 1.34 -13.09 61.60
N HIS A 51 0.95 -14.28 61.14
CA HIS A 51 1.80 -15.11 60.27
C HIS A 51 2.04 -14.53 58.87
N CYS A 52 1.15 -13.65 58.38
CA CYS A 52 1.36 -12.91 57.14
C CYS A 52 2.37 -11.78 57.35
N GLN A 53 2.24 -11.05 58.46
CA GLN A 53 3.18 -9.99 58.84
C GLN A 53 4.59 -10.54 59.08
N GLU A 54 4.70 -11.74 59.64
CA GLU A 54 5.98 -12.45 59.82
C GLU A 54 6.59 -12.91 58.48
N LEU A 55 5.77 -13.25 57.47
CA LEU A 55 6.23 -13.69 56.16
C LEU A 55 6.63 -12.52 55.25
N GLU A 56 6.00 -11.36 55.40
CA GLU A 56 6.15 -10.22 54.50
C GLU A 56 7.61 -9.78 54.25
N PRO A 57 8.50 -9.68 55.26
CA PRO A 57 9.91 -9.34 55.02
C PRO A 57 10.61 -10.37 54.12
N THR A 58 10.39 -11.66 54.39
CA THR A 58 10.97 -12.78 53.63
C THR A 58 10.42 -12.84 52.21
N TRP A 59 9.13 -12.57 52.02
CA TRP A 59 8.48 -12.58 50.71
C TRP A 59 8.99 -11.46 49.80
N ASN A 60 9.15 -10.25 50.37
CA ASN A 60 9.75 -9.12 49.67
C ASN A 60 11.23 -9.38 49.34
N GLN A 61 11.98 -9.96 50.27
CA GLN A 61 13.38 -10.32 50.04
C GLN A 61 13.55 -11.36 48.93
N LEU A 62 12.67 -12.37 48.87
CA LEU A 62 12.65 -13.37 47.80
C LEU A 62 12.43 -12.71 46.42
N ALA A 63 11.44 -11.83 46.30
CA ALA A 63 11.17 -11.11 45.06
C ALA A 63 12.34 -10.21 44.67
N ASN A 64 12.99 -9.58 45.64
CA ASN A 64 14.11 -8.69 45.38
C ASN A 64 15.37 -9.44 44.91
N GLU A 65 15.73 -10.52 45.60
CA GLU A 65 16.97 -11.25 45.31
C GLU A 65 16.86 -12.19 44.10
N GLN A 66 15.66 -12.73 43.84
CA GLN A 66 15.46 -13.74 42.79
C GLN A 66 14.65 -13.21 41.59
N GLY A 67 14.08 -12.00 41.68
CA GLY A 67 13.18 -11.45 40.67
C GLY A 67 13.75 -11.45 39.25
N ASP A 68 15.00 -11.06 39.07
CA ASP A 68 15.65 -11.04 37.74
C ASP A 68 15.85 -12.45 37.15
N PHE A 69 16.22 -13.41 38.00
CA PHE A 69 16.38 -14.81 37.58
C PHE A 69 15.03 -15.43 37.20
N LEU A 70 14.00 -15.18 38.00
CA LEU A 70 12.65 -15.70 37.81
C LEU A 70 11.97 -15.07 36.58
N LYS A 71 12.14 -13.75 36.39
CA LYS A 71 11.60 -13.02 35.23
C LYS A 71 12.15 -13.54 33.89
N LYS A 72 13.44 -13.88 33.83
CA LYS A 72 14.06 -14.52 32.65
C LYS A 72 13.42 -15.87 32.29
N LYS A 73 12.74 -16.52 33.24
CA LYS A 73 12.00 -17.77 33.06
C LYS A 73 10.49 -17.58 33.12
N ASN A 74 9.99 -16.37 32.86
CA ASN A 74 8.56 -16.04 32.87
C ASN A 74 7.86 -16.44 34.19
N PHE A 75 8.56 -16.28 35.31
CA PHE A 75 8.11 -16.64 36.66
C PHE A 75 8.04 -15.38 37.53
N TYR A 76 6.92 -15.18 38.23
CA TYR A 76 6.59 -13.95 38.96
C TYR A 76 6.17 -14.23 40.40
N ILE A 77 6.43 -13.29 41.29
CA ILE A 77 6.03 -13.34 42.71
C ILE A 77 4.96 -12.27 42.96
N ALA A 78 3.86 -12.67 43.60
CA ALA A 78 2.70 -11.81 43.80
C ALA A 78 2.07 -12.00 45.18
N LYS A 79 1.21 -11.07 45.58
CA LYS A 79 0.34 -11.17 46.77
C LYS A 79 -1.09 -10.65 46.51
N VAL A 80 -2.05 -11.20 47.26
CA VAL A 80 -3.48 -10.89 47.22
C VAL A 80 -3.98 -10.66 48.64
N ASP A 81 -4.55 -9.49 48.90
CA ASP A 81 -5.21 -9.18 50.16
C ASP A 81 -6.65 -9.73 50.15
N CYS A 82 -6.88 -10.79 50.94
CA CYS A 82 -8.18 -11.45 51.04
C CYS A 82 -9.22 -10.69 51.84
N THR A 83 -8.84 -9.64 52.57
CA THR A 83 -9.80 -8.74 53.24
C THR A 83 -10.41 -7.73 52.27
N LEU A 84 -9.68 -7.38 51.21
CA LEU A 84 -10.14 -6.51 50.14
C LEU A 84 -10.73 -7.30 48.96
N HIS A 85 -10.25 -8.52 48.73
CA HIS A 85 -10.60 -9.34 47.57
C HIS A 85 -11.06 -10.76 47.94
N GLY A 86 -12.05 -10.84 48.84
CA GLY A 86 -12.57 -12.10 49.39
C GLY A 86 -13.00 -13.12 48.33
N ASP A 87 -13.66 -12.68 47.25
CA ASP A 87 -14.13 -13.56 46.18
C ASP A 87 -13.00 -14.34 45.48
N ILE A 88 -11.82 -13.73 45.31
CA ILE A 88 -10.65 -14.42 44.72
C ILE A 88 -10.19 -15.53 45.66
N CYS A 89 -10.13 -15.22 46.95
CA CYS A 89 -9.61 -16.13 47.97
C CYS A 89 -10.56 -17.31 48.18
N GLU A 90 -11.87 -17.07 48.17
CA GLU A 90 -12.89 -18.12 48.20
C GLU A 90 -12.82 -18.99 46.93
N LYS A 91 -12.78 -18.37 45.73
CA LYS A 91 -12.65 -19.09 44.45
C LYS A 91 -11.39 -19.96 44.38
N ASN A 92 -10.29 -19.51 44.98
CA ASN A 92 -9.03 -20.25 45.03
C ASN A 92 -8.93 -21.20 46.24
N GLY A 93 -9.99 -21.34 47.04
CA GLY A 93 -10.05 -22.29 48.16
C GLY A 93 -9.12 -21.94 49.32
N VAL A 94 -8.84 -20.66 49.54
CA VAL A 94 -8.03 -20.18 50.66
C VAL A 94 -8.84 -20.33 51.96
N LYS A 95 -8.34 -21.18 52.88
CA LYS A 95 -9.00 -21.44 54.18
C LYS A 95 -8.27 -20.83 55.37
N ASN A 96 -6.97 -20.62 55.25
CA ASN A 96 -6.09 -20.09 56.30
C ASN A 96 -5.07 -19.13 55.69
N PHE A 97 -4.55 -18.20 56.49
CA PHE A 97 -3.59 -17.19 56.03
C PHE A 97 -2.21 -17.35 56.70
N PRO A 98 -1.10 -17.07 55.98
CA PRO A 98 -1.02 -16.95 54.52
C PRO A 98 -1.18 -18.32 53.83
N SER A 99 -1.73 -18.33 52.62
CA SER A 99 -1.73 -19.50 51.73
C SER A 99 -0.93 -19.19 50.47
N LEU A 100 -0.01 -20.08 50.09
CA LEU A 100 0.92 -19.88 48.98
C LEU A 100 0.59 -20.86 47.85
N PHE A 101 0.27 -20.34 46.66
CA PHE A 101 -0.11 -21.18 45.52
C PHE A 101 0.74 -20.86 44.29
N LEU A 102 1.07 -21.91 43.54
CA LEU A 102 1.74 -21.81 42.26
C LEU A 102 0.73 -21.97 41.12
N TYR A 103 0.79 -21.06 40.15
CA TYR A 103 0.01 -21.10 38.92
C TYR A 103 0.96 -21.20 37.72
N ASN A 104 0.57 -21.94 36.69
CA ASN A 104 1.26 -22.00 35.40
C ASN A 104 0.24 -21.87 34.26
N ASN A 105 0.32 -20.79 33.50
CA ASN A 105 -0.54 -20.50 32.35
C ASN A 105 -2.04 -20.70 32.66
N GLY A 106 -2.50 -20.12 33.77
CA GLY A 106 -3.88 -20.17 34.25
C GLY A 106 -4.23 -21.40 35.09
N ASN A 107 -3.42 -22.45 35.04
CA ASN A 107 -3.64 -23.66 35.83
C ASN A 107 -3.02 -23.52 37.22
N LYS A 108 -3.85 -23.62 38.26
CA LYS A 108 -3.38 -23.75 39.65
C LYS A 108 -2.73 -25.14 39.80
N LEU A 109 -1.42 -25.17 40.04
CA LEU A 109 -0.65 -26.41 40.14
C LEU A 109 -0.74 -26.97 41.56
N ASP A 110 -0.01 -26.35 42.51
CA ASP A 110 0.15 -26.88 43.86
C ASP A 110 0.14 -25.78 44.93
N MET A 111 -0.23 -26.18 46.15
CA MET A 111 -0.06 -25.38 47.35
C MET A 111 1.34 -25.61 47.93
N TYR A 112 2.09 -24.54 48.18
CA TYR A 112 3.38 -24.67 48.84
C TYR A 112 3.18 -24.93 50.34
N SER A 113 3.75 -26.04 50.82
CA SER A 113 3.64 -26.51 52.21
C SER A 113 4.99 -26.59 52.94
N GLY A 114 6.07 -26.09 52.33
CA GLY A 114 7.41 -26.05 52.93
C GLY A 114 7.58 -24.98 54.01
N SER A 115 8.78 -24.89 54.60
CA SER A 115 9.10 -23.87 55.59
C SER A 115 9.16 -22.49 54.95
N ARG A 116 8.62 -21.47 55.61
CA ARG A 116 8.56 -20.10 55.07
C ARG A 116 9.83 -19.28 55.26
N THR A 117 10.97 -19.96 55.21
CA THR A 117 12.31 -19.35 55.27
C THR A 117 12.76 -18.95 53.86
N LEU A 118 13.62 -17.93 53.75
CA LEU A 118 14.12 -17.45 52.46
C LEU A 118 14.77 -18.56 51.63
N ASP A 119 15.57 -19.42 52.26
CA ASP A 119 16.26 -20.52 51.59
C ASP A 119 15.28 -21.52 50.97
N SER A 120 14.24 -21.93 51.70
CA SER A 120 13.29 -22.91 51.21
C SER A 120 12.39 -22.36 50.10
N LEU A 121 12.01 -21.08 50.19
CA LEU A 121 11.27 -20.39 49.14
C LEU A 121 12.14 -20.14 47.89
N THR A 122 13.42 -19.82 48.07
CA THR A 122 14.38 -19.64 46.98
C THR A 122 14.63 -20.95 46.24
N GLU A 123 14.87 -22.03 46.98
CA GLU A 123 15.07 -23.36 46.40
C GLU A 123 13.82 -23.81 45.63
N PHE A 124 12.63 -23.65 46.22
CA PHE A 124 11.37 -23.98 45.57
C PHE A 124 11.13 -23.19 44.28
N THR A 125 11.26 -21.85 44.34
CA THR A 125 11.02 -20.98 43.18
C THR A 125 12.04 -21.19 42.08
N LYS A 126 13.33 -21.38 42.40
CA LYS A 126 14.35 -21.71 41.39
C LYS A 126 14.09 -23.06 40.74
N THR A 127 13.82 -24.09 41.54
CA THR A 127 13.59 -25.45 41.05
C THR A 127 12.37 -25.47 40.14
N LYS A 128 11.24 -24.90 40.57
CA LYS A 128 10.02 -24.85 39.76
C LYS A 128 10.15 -23.93 38.55
N ALA A 129 10.90 -22.83 38.64
CA ALA A 129 11.16 -21.99 37.48
C ALA A 129 11.99 -22.72 36.42
N VAL A 130 12.99 -23.52 36.79
CA VAL A 130 13.77 -24.33 35.85
C VAL A 130 12.93 -25.49 35.31
N GLU A 131 12.31 -26.29 36.18
CA GLU A 131 11.50 -27.46 35.81
C GLU A 131 10.38 -27.09 34.83
N LEU A 132 9.62 -26.04 35.13
CA LEU A 132 8.49 -25.62 34.28
C LEU A 132 8.95 -24.89 33.01
N TYR A 133 10.12 -24.24 33.03
CA TYR A 133 10.69 -23.60 31.84
C TYR A 133 11.30 -24.64 30.89
N GLU A 134 12.04 -25.62 31.41
CA GLU A 134 12.63 -26.70 30.63
C GLU A 134 11.57 -27.65 30.09
N LYS A 135 10.52 -27.97 30.85
CA LYS A 135 9.40 -28.76 30.34
C LYS A 135 8.66 -28.08 29.18
N ASP A 136 8.47 -26.77 29.24
CA ASP A 136 7.88 -25.99 28.15
C ASP A 136 8.85 -25.78 26.95
N THR A 137 10.15 -26.07 27.09
CA THR A 137 11.17 -25.88 26.04
C THR A 137 11.83 -27.17 25.54
N GLY A 138 11.63 -28.29 26.24
CA GLY A 138 12.28 -29.59 26.04
C GLY A 138 11.42 -30.65 25.38
N GLU A 139 10.10 -30.46 25.25
CA GLU A 139 9.28 -31.27 24.34
C GLU A 139 9.48 -30.81 22.88
N VAL A 140 10.57 -31.32 22.31
CA VAL A 140 10.86 -31.67 20.90
C VAL A 140 10.35 -30.73 19.81
N ILE A 141 11.26 -29.84 19.39
CA ILE A 141 11.30 -29.20 18.07
C ILE A 141 12.03 -30.14 17.12
N ALA A 142 11.30 -30.93 16.34
CA ALA A 142 11.72 -31.28 14.99
C ALA A 142 11.31 -30.11 14.09
N LEU A 143 12.18 -29.61 13.21
CA LEU A 143 11.83 -28.52 12.30
C LEU A 143 10.75 -28.94 11.27
N GLY A 144 10.32 -30.21 11.25
CA GLY A 144 9.31 -30.78 10.35
C GLY A 144 8.00 -31.30 10.95
N GLU A 145 7.83 -31.45 12.28
CA GLU A 145 6.58 -31.99 12.85
C GLU A 145 6.07 -31.17 14.04
N GLU A 146 4.93 -30.49 13.86
CA GLU A 146 4.02 -30.24 14.98
C GLU A 146 3.27 -31.55 15.23
N THR A 147 3.70 -32.35 16.21
CA THR A 147 2.73 -33.24 16.86
C THR A 147 1.72 -32.36 17.58
N SER A 148 0.44 -32.68 17.41
CA SER A 148 -0.72 -31.95 17.91
C SER A 148 -0.67 -31.74 19.43
N GLY A 149 0.02 -30.67 19.85
CA GLY A 149 0.21 -30.27 21.23
C GLY A 149 0.10 -28.75 21.34
N GLY A 150 -1.13 -28.25 21.24
CA GLY A 150 -1.50 -26.91 21.73
C GLY A 150 -0.85 -25.70 21.04
N SER A 151 -0.86 -25.63 19.70
CA SER A 151 -0.77 -24.31 19.06
C SER A 151 -1.96 -23.49 19.53
N VAL A 152 -1.74 -22.28 20.07
CA VAL A 152 -2.84 -21.33 20.28
C VAL A 152 -3.48 -21.15 18.90
N PRO A 153 -4.72 -21.60 18.69
CA PRO A 153 -5.31 -21.61 17.36
C PRO A 153 -5.27 -20.18 16.81
N GLN A 154 -4.68 -20.01 15.62
CA GLN A 154 -4.59 -18.70 14.98
C GLN A 154 -5.97 -18.34 14.44
N ASN A 155 -6.53 -17.20 14.84
CA ASN A 155 -7.88 -16.82 14.48
C ASN A 155 -8.94 -17.93 14.75
N PRO A 156 -9.10 -18.39 15.99
CA PRO A 156 -9.95 -19.54 16.32
C PRO A 156 -11.43 -19.29 16.03
N LEU A 157 -11.81 -18.02 15.97
CA LEU A 157 -13.17 -17.59 15.71
C LEU A 157 -13.44 -17.35 14.21
N GLY A 158 -12.40 -17.37 13.36
CA GLY A 158 -12.53 -17.05 11.94
C GLY A 158 -13.04 -15.62 11.71
N THR A 159 -12.62 -14.67 12.57
CA THR A 159 -13.10 -13.29 12.59
C THR A 159 -11.97 -12.32 12.34
N VAL A 160 -12.31 -11.16 11.79
CA VAL A 160 -11.39 -10.02 11.74
C VAL A 160 -11.33 -9.40 13.14
N VAL A 161 -10.14 -9.33 13.72
CA VAL A 161 -9.94 -8.78 15.06
C VAL A 161 -9.64 -7.27 14.97
N PRO A 162 -10.38 -6.41 15.68
CA PRO A 162 -10.04 -5.00 15.77
C PRO A 162 -8.80 -4.80 16.66
N LEU A 163 -7.79 -4.15 16.08
CA LEU A 163 -6.53 -3.84 16.71
C LEU A 163 -6.42 -2.32 16.93
N THR A 164 -5.88 -1.96 18.08
CA THR A 164 -5.74 -0.59 18.60
C THR A 164 -4.37 -0.44 19.24
N GLY A 165 -3.90 0.78 19.49
CA GLY A 165 -2.61 1.02 20.15
C GLY A 165 -2.49 0.34 21.52
N LYS A 166 -3.61 -0.03 22.16
CA LYS A 166 -3.63 -0.72 23.46
C LYS A 166 -3.35 -2.22 23.38
N ASN A 167 -3.76 -2.88 22.30
CA ASN A 167 -3.65 -4.35 22.15
C ASN A 167 -2.76 -4.77 20.97
N PHE A 168 -2.35 -3.83 20.11
CA PHE A 168 -1.59 -4.14 18.90
C PHE A 168 -0.25 -4.77 19.23
N ASP A 169 0.57 -4.13 20.07
CA ASP A 169 1.91 -4.65 20.37
C ASP A 169 1.82 -6.01 21.09
N GLU A 170 0.84 -6.23 21.98
CA GLU A 170 0.63 -7.53 22.63
C GLU A 170 0.23 -8.62 21.61
N LEU A 171 -0.79 -8.36 20.78
CA LEU A 171 -1.37 -9.37 19.90
C LEU A 171 -0.48 -9.66 18.69
N VAL A 172 0.15 -8.63 18.14
CA VAL A 172 0.97 -8.71 16.92
C VAL A 172 2.39 -9.23 17.21
N SER A 173 2.85 -9.20 18.47
CA SER A 173 4.19 -9.68 18.86
C SER A 173 4.47 -11.14 18.51
N SER A 174 3.46 -12.00 18.51
CA SER A 174 3.63 -13.44 18.28
C SER A 174 3.44 -13.89 16.82
N GLY A 175 2.94 -13.02 15.92
CA GLY A 175 2.74 -13.28 14.49
C GLY A 175 1.95 -14.58 14.14
N PRO A 176 1.73 -14.91 12.86
CA PRO A 176 1.55 -14.00 11.74
C PRO A 176 0.18 -13.30 11.80
N TRP A 177 0.15 -12.01 11.44
CA TRP A 177 -1.05 -11.19 11.37
C TRP A 177 -1.17 -10.51 10.02
N PHE A 178 -2.28 -10.73 9.32
CA PHE A 178 -2.61 -9.97 8.12
C PHE A 178 -3.56 -8.83 8.50
N ILE A 179 -3.04 -7.61 8.49
CA ILE A 179 -3.69 -6.45 9.08
C ILE A 179 -4.08 -5.47 7.99
N LYS A 180 -5.37 -5.12 7.99
CA LYS A 180 -5.92 -4.02 7.20
C LYS A 180 -5.89 -2.74 8.02
N PHE A 181 -5.01 -1.81 7.66
CA PHE A 181 -5.08 -0.44 8.14
C PHE A 181 -6.12 0.33 7.33
N PHE A 182 -7.12 0.86 8.00
CA PHE A 182 -8.25 1.50 7.35
C PHE A 182 -8.72 2.73 8.10
N ALA A 183 -9.68 3.42 7.48
CA ALA A 183 -10.50 4.42 8.13
C ALA A 183 -11.97 4.10 7.84
N PRO A 184 -12.91 4.26 8.79
CA PRO A 184 -14.33 3.94 8.60
C PRO A 184 -14.96 4.70 7.44
N TRP A 185 -14.45 5.90 7.12
CA TRP A 185 -14.93 6.76 6.03
C TRP A 185 -14.27 6.46 4.66
N CYS A 186 -13.31 5.53 4.60
CA CYS A 186 -12.60 5.17 3.38
C CYS A 186 -13.44 4.19 2.56
N GLY A 187 -13.93 4.63 1.40
CA GLY A 187 -14.77 3.82 0.52
C GLY A 187 -14.09 2.52 0.06
N HIS A 188 -12.80 2.55 -0.27
CA HIS A 188 -12.05 1.33 -0.61
C HIS A 188 -11.98 0.33 0.56
N CYS A 189 -11.95 0.84 1.78
CA CYS A 189 -11.93 0.04 3.00
C CYS A 189 -13.30 -0.58 3.28
N GLN A 190 -14.37 0.19 3.04
CA GLN A 190 -15.75 -0.30 3.12
C GLN A 190 -16.04 -1.36 2.06
N HIS A 191 -15.56 -1.18 0.81
CA HIS A 191 -15.71 -2.19 -0.25
C HIS A 191 -14.86 -3.44 0.02
N LEU A 192 -13.69 -3.27 0.64
CA LEU A 192 -12.85 -4.39 1.06
C LEU A 192 -13.41 -5.10 2.29
N ALA A 193 -14.12 -4.42 3.18
CA ALA A 193 -14.63 -4.97 4.43
C ALA A 193 -15.35 -6.33 4.27
N PRO A 194 -16.35 -6.51 3.36
CA PRO A 194 -17.00 -7.81 3.19
C PRO A 194 -16.04 -8.90 2.69
N THR A 195 -15.06 -8.54 1.84
CA THR A 195 -14.03 -9.47 1.39
C THR A 195 -13.04 -9.80 2.52
N TRP A 196 -12.70 -8.83 3.37
CA TRP A 196 -11.81 -8.98 4.51
C TRP A 196 -12.44 -9.84 5.62
N GLU A 197 -13.74 -9.70 5.85
CA GLU A 197 -14.50 -10.57 6.73
C GLU A 197 -14.55 -12.01 6.21
N LYS A 198 -14.77 -12.19 4.90
CA LYS A 198 -14.70 -13.52 4.27
C LYS A 198 -13.30 -14.12 4.40
N LEU A 199 -12.25 -13.32 4.20
CA LEU A 199 -10.86 -13.72 4.39
C LEU A 199 -10.62 -14.19 5.84
N GLY A 200 -11.10 -13.43 6.83
CA GLY A 200 -11.06 -13.82 8.24
C GLY A 200 -11.69 -15.19 8.51
N LYS A 201 -12.85 -15.49 7.89
CA LYS A 201 -13.53 -16.79 8.02
C LYS A 201 -12.75 -17.92 7.36
N SER A 202 -12.23 -17.68 6.16
CA SER A 202 -11.48 -18.68 5.38
C SER A 202 -10.09 -18.99 5.97
N LEU A 203 -9.52 -18.07 6.76
CA LEU A 203 -8.23 -18.25 7.44
C LEU A 203 -8.38 -18.67 8.91
N LYS A 204 -9.57 -19.16 9.31
CA LYS A 204 -9.78 -19.76 10.63
C LYS A 204 -8.76 -20.87 10.88
N ASP A 205 -8.15 -20.86 12.05
CA ASP A 205 -7.10 -21.80 12.50
C ASP A 205 -5.81 -21.75 11.65
N LYS A 206 -5.68 -20.81 10.70
CA LYS A 206 -4.55 -20.71 9.76
C LYS A 206 -3.69 -19.46 9.91
N LEU A 207 -4.31 -18.27 10.07
CA LEU A 207 -3.60 -16.99 10.17
C LEU A 207 -4.48 -15.92 10.84
N ASN A 208 -3.88 -15.07 11.69
CA ASN A 208 -4.62 -13.99 12.36
C ASN A 208 -4.97 -12.88 11.38
N VAL A 209 -6.26 -12.53 11.28
CA VAL A 209 -6.70 -11.41 10.43
C VAL A 209 -7.11 -10.26 11.33
N GLY A 210 -6.44 -9.12 11.15
CA GLY A 210 -6.65 -7.93 11.96
C GLY A 210 -7.13 -6.74 11.12
N GLU A 211 -7.65 -5.74 11.81
CA GLU A 211 -7.88 -4.43 11.24
C GLU A 211 -7.55 -3.33 12.24
N VAL A 212 -6.93 -2.25 11.77
CA VAL A 212 -6.62 -1.08 12.58
C VAL A 212 -7.35 0.10 12.00
N ASP A 213 -8.22 0.71 12.81
CA ASP A 213 -8.85 1.98 12.48
C ASP A 213 -7.86 3.12 12.77
N CYS A 214 -7.21 3.62 11.73
CA CYS A 214 -6.26 4.72 11.82
C CYS A 214 -6.90 6.07 12.18
N THR A 215 -8.23 6.16 12.22
CA THR A 215 -8.94 7.34 12.75
C THR A 215 -9.00 7.34 14.27
N ILE A 216 -8.94 6.15 14.88
CA ILE A 216 -8.89 5.95 16.32
C ILE A 216 -7.42 5.89 16.77
N ASP A 217 -6.61 5.06 16.12
CA ASP A 217 -5.21 4.77 16.50
C ASP A 217 -4.21 5.36 15.50
N GLY A 218 -4.25 6.68 15.32
CA GLY A 218 -3.43 7.37 14.35
C GLY A 218 -1.91 7.25 14.57
N ASP A 219 -1.45 7.21 15.82
CA ASP A 219 -0.02 7.11 16.12
C ASP A 219 0.54 5.72 15.79
N LEU A 220 -0.26 4.67 15.96
CA LEU A 220 0.06 3.32 15.51
C LEU A 220 0.20 3.27 13.98
N CYS A 221 -0.70 3.94 13.25
CA CYS A 221 -0.60 4.00 11.79
C CYS A 221 0.56 4.87 11.29
N LYS A 222 0.97 5.90 12.03
CA LYS A 222 2.21 6.65 11.74
C LYS A 222 3.45 5.78 11.97
N LYS A 223 3.51 5.04 13.09
CA LYS A 223 4.61 4.10 13.43
C LYS A 223 4.92 3.17 12.27
N TYR A 224 3.88 2.63 11.62
CA TYR A 224 4.02 1.70 10.50
C TYR A 224 3.93 2.35 9.11
N LYS A 225 4.12 3.68 9.03
CA LYS A 225 4.18 4.45 7.77
C LYS A 225 2.99 4.18 6.84
N ILE A 226 1.78 4.20 7.39
CA ILE A 226 0.56 4.05 6.59
C ILE A 226 0.30 5.36 5.85
N LEU A 227 0.58 5.37 4.55
CA LEU A 227 0.46 6.55 3.69
C LEU A 227 -0.89 6.63 2.93
N GLY A 228 -1.71 5.58 2.99
CA GLY A 228 -3.02 5.53 2.33
C GLY A 228 -3.92 4.43 2.89
N TYR A 229 -5.18 4.37 2.45
CA TYR A 229 -6.14 3.38 2.97
C TYR A 229 -6.95 2.69 1.84
N PRO A 230 -7.30 1.40 2.01
CA PRO A 230 -6.74 0.49 2.98
C PRO A 230 -5.29 0.15 2.60
N THR A 231 -4.40 0.15 3.57
CA THR A 231 -3.06 -0.43 3.42
C THR A 231 -3.08 -1.78 4.11
N LEU A 232 -2.66 -2.81 3.38
CA LEU A 232 -2.68 -4.18 3.83
C LEU A 232 -1.24 -4.57 4.12
N LYS A 233 -0.95 -4.97 5.36
CA LYS A 233 0.40 -5.41 5.73
C LYS A 233 0.32 -6.72 6.49
N LEU A 234 1.26 -7.60 6.18
CA LEU A 234 1.51 -8.81 6.92
C LEU A 234 2.58 -8.55 7.96
N PHE A 235 2.29 -8.87 9.22
CA PHE A 235 3.21 -8.80 10.34
C PHE A 235 3.57 -10.21 10.76
N GLN A 236 4.81 -10.59 10.53
CA GLN A 236 5.37 -11.83 11.06
C GLN A 236 5.96 -11.60 12.47
N SER A 237 6.44 -10.39 12.71
CA SER A 237 6.83 -9.83 14.02
C SER A 237 6.80 -8.29 13.94
N PRO A 238 6.96 -7.55 15.05
CA PRO A 238 7.00 -6.07 15.01
C PRO A 238 8.07 -5.48 14.09
N ASP A 239 9.16 -6.22 13.85
CA ASP A 239 10.30 -5.82 13.02
C ASP A 239 10.28 -6.47 11.62
N ASP A 240 9.25 -7.25 11.31
CA ASP A 240 9.13 -8.00 10.06
C ASP A 240 7.75 -7.83 9.44
N ILE A 241 7.70 -6.90 8.49
CA ILE A 241 6.48 -6.34 7.93
C ILE A 241 6.58 -6.35 6.41
N VAL A 242 5.58 -6.95 5.76
CA VAL A 242 5.49 -7.01 4.29
C VAL A 242 4.22 -6.32 3.82
N ASP A 243 4.38 -5.39 2.87
CA ASP A 243 3.28 -4.66 2.26
C ASP A 243 2.63 -5.50 1.17
N TYR A 244 1.33 -5.71 1.28
CA TYR A 244 0.57 -6.38 0.23
C TYR A 244 0.19 -5.38 -0.86
N LYS A 245 0.80 -5.56 -2.04
CA LYS A 245 0.56 -4.76 -3.25
C LYS A 245 -0.36 -5.42 -4.29
N GLY A 246 -0.78 -6.67 -4.03
CA GLY A 246 -1.62 -7.44 -4.95
C GLY A 246 -3.07 -6.96 -5.06
N SER A 247 -3.84 -7.62 -5.93
CA SER A 247 -5.26 -7.29 -6.12
C SER A 247 -6.11 -7.68 -4.92
N ARG A 248 -7.06 -6.84 -4.52
CA ARG A 248 -7.90 -7.04 -3.32
C ARG A 248 -9.06 -8.03 -3.52
N GLN A 249 -8.95 -8.91 -4.50
CA GLN A 249 -9.90 -10.01 -4.70
C GLN A 249 -9.64 -11.09 -3.65
N LEU A 250 -10.71 -11.79 -3.23
CA LEU A 250 -10.62 -12.78 -2.15
C LEU A 250 -9.55 -13.85 -2.40
N GLN A 251 -9.50 -14.40 -3.62
CA GLN A 251 -8.56 -15.46 -3.96
C GLN A 251 -7.10 -15.01 -3.82
N ASN A 252 -6.73 -13.85 -4.38
CA ASN A 252 -5.36 -13.35 -4.28
C ASN A 252 -4.96 -12.98 -2.84
N LEU A 253 -5.92 -12.58 -2.01
CA LEU A 253 -5.69 -12.35 -0.58
C LEU A 253 -5.49 -13.66 0.17
N LEU A 254 -6.27 -14.71 -0.17
CA LEU A 254 -6.10 -16.06 0.37
C LEU A 254 -4.76 -16.65 -0.04
N ASP A 255 -4.41 -16.64 -1.32
CA ASP A 255 -3.16 -17.21 -1.82
C ASP A 255 -1.93 -16.54 -1.17
N PHE A 256 -2.00 -15.23 -0.92
CA PHE A 256 -0.97 -14.51 -0.19
C PHE A 256 -0.94 -14.89 1.31
N ALA A 257 -2.09 -14.90 1.97
CA ALA A 257 -2.18 -15.17 3.40
C ALA A 257 -1.88 -16.64 3.75
N GLU A 258 -2.28 -17.59 2.90
CA GLU A 258 -1.95 -19.00 3.07
C GLU A 258 -0.45 -19.23 2.87
N ARG A 259 0.20 -18.62 1.87
CA ARG A 259 1.66 -18.63 1.74
C ARG A 259 2.36 -18.05 2.98
N ALA A 260 1.84 -16.94 3.49
CA ALA A 260 2.35 -16.27 4.68
C ALA A 260 2.19 -17.08 5.99
N GLY A 261 1.06 -17.77 6.16
CA GLY A 261 0.80 -18.64 7.31
C GLY A 261 1.49 -20.01 7.20
N ALA A 262 1.72 -20.48 5.98
CA ALA A 262 2.45 -21.71 5.67
C ALA A 262 3.97 -21.52 5.56
N ALA A 263 4.50 -20.33 5.89
CA ALA A 263 5.94 -20.05 5.95
C ALA A 263 6.62 -20.93 7.00
N ARG A 264 6.89 -22.16 6.59
CA ARG A 264 7.48 -23.25 7.34
C ARG A 264 8.77 -23.59 6.63
N ILE A 265 9.81 -23.77 7.42
CA ILE A 265 11.01 -24.42 6.92
C ILE A 265 10.61 -25.89 6.79
N SER A 266 10.61 -26.42 5.57
CA SER A 266 10.35 -27.85 5.36
C SER A 266 11.62 -28.64 5.64
N GLU A 267 11.51 -29.82 6.25
CA GLU A 267 12.65 -30.74 6.28
C GLU A 267 12.81 -31.37 4.89
N ILE A 268 14.05 -31.58 4.46
CA ILE A 268 14.37 -32.25 3.19
C ILE A 268 15.57 -33.17 3.39
N ASN A 269 15.57 -34.32 2.72
CA ASN A 269 16.71 -35.24 2.69
C ASN A 269 17.33 -35.33 1.28
N SER A 270 18.37 -36.17 1.13
CA SER A 270 19.05 -36.33 -0.17
C SER A 270 18.17 -36.94 -1.27
N GLU A 271 17.14 -37.72 -0.93
CA GLU A 271 16.29 -38.41 -1.90
C GLU A 271 15.21 -37.48 -2.48
N GLU A 272 14.75 -36.50 -1.69
CA GLU A 272 13.71 -35.53 -2.05
C GLU A 272 14.25 -34.31 -2.82
N LEU A 273 15.57 -34.16 -2.91
CA LEU A 273 16.21 -32.98 -3.50
C LEU A 273 15.81 -32.74 -4.96
N ASP A 274 15.70 -33.80 -5.76
CA ASP A 274 15.42 -33.66 -7.19
C ASP A 274 13.94 -33.32 -7.45
N GLU A 275 13.01 -33.87 -6.66
CA GLU A 275 11.59 -33.47 -6.70
C GLU A 275 11.41 -32.01 -6.31
N ALA A 276 12.14 -31.53 -5.30
CA ALA A 276 12.10 -30.13 -4.88
C ALA A 276 12.60 -29.18 -6.01
N LYS A 277 13.64 -29.56 -6.75
CA LYS A 277 14.15 -28.77 -7.89
C LYS A 277 13.17 -28.72 -9.06
N GLU A 278 12.36 -29.75 -9.26
CA GLU A 278 11.34 -29.78 -10.32
C GLU A 278 10.14 -28.91 -9.98
N THR A 279 9.83 -28.76 -8.69
CA THR A 279 8.65 -28.03 -8.21
C THR A 279 8.90 -26.54 -7.98
N ASP A 280 10.08 -26.16 -7.50
CA ASP A 280 10.39 -24.78 -7.10
C ASP A 280 11.57 -24.17 -7.90
N ASP A 281 11.36 -22.98 -8.48
CA ASP A 281 12.38 -22.27 -9.28
C ASP A 281 13.57 -21.76 -8.43
N VAL A 282 13.38 -21.55 -7.11
CA VAL A 282 14.41 -21.09 -6.16
C VAL A 282 14.23 -21.76 -4.80
N LEU A 283 15.24 -22.49 -4.33
CA LEU A 283 15.24 -23.18 -3.04
C LEU A 283 16.33 -22.64 -2.13
N PHE A 284 15.98 -22.25 -0.90
CA PHE A 284 16.96 -21.97 0.15
C PHE A 284 17.06 -23.17 1.09
N ILE A 285 18.23 -23.80 1.19
CA ILE A 285 18.46 -25.00 2.02
C ILE A 285 19.44 -24.64 3.13
N TYR A 286 19.02 -24.82 4.38
CA TYR A 286 19.86 -24.66 5.56
C TYR A 286 20.33 -26.02 6.09
N LEU A 287 21.62 -26.30 5.94
CA LEU A 287 22.25 -27.51 6.44
C LEU A 287 22.82 -27.24 7.84
N TYR A 288 22.56 -28.16 8.77
CA TYR A 288 22.99 -28.03 10.16
C TYR A 288 23.23 -29.40 10.80
N ASP A 289 23.82 -29.40 11.99
CA ASP A 289 24.13 -30.62 12.76
C ASP A 289 23.74 -30.46 14.24
N GLU A 290 24.01 -31.49 15.04
CA GLU A 290 23.72 -31.51 16.48
C GLU A 290 24.52 -30.48 17.29
N SER A 291 25.63 -29.98 16.75
CA SER A 291 26.46 -28.96 17.41
C SER A 291 26.02 -27.53 17.08
N THR A 292 25.09 -27.37 16.12
CA THR A 292 24.63 -26.05 15.68
C THR A 292 23.80 -25.36 16.77
N PRO A 293 24.16 -24.14 17.21
CA PRO A 293 23.43 -23.41 18.24
C PRO A 293 21.95 -23.19 17.88
N LEU A 294 21.06 -23.36 18.88
CA LEU A 294 19.62 -23.15 18.72
C LEU A 294 19.27 -21.74 18.24
N GLU A 295 20.08 -20.74 18.57
CA GLU A 295 19.90 -19.37 18.12
C GLU A 295 19.95 -19.25 16.59
N PHE A 296 20.81 -20.02 15.91
CA PHE A 296 20.94 -19.94 14.45
C PHE A 296 19.70 -20.53 13.75
N LEU A 297 19.12 -21.58 14.35
CA LEU A 297 17.84 -22.14 13.89
C LEU A 297 16.69 -21.13 14.04
N ARG A 298 16.69 -20.33 15.12
CA ARG A 298 15.73 -19.24 15.31
C ARG A 298 15.92 -18.14 14.27
N THR A 299 17.16 -17.80 13.93
CA THR A 299 17.46 -16.86 12.84
C THR A 299 16.87 -17.36 11.53
N MET A 300 17.10 -18.62 11.16
CA MET A 300 16.56 -19.19 9.92
C MET A 300 15.03 -19.20 9.89
N LYS A 301 14.39 -19.54 11.01
CA LYS A 301 12.92 -19.48 11.15
C LYS A 301 12.39 -18.05 11.05
N THR A 302 13.16 -17.06 11.48
CA THR A 302 12.82 -15.63 11.31
C THR A 302 12.92 -15.23 9.84
N LEU A 303 14.00 -15.63 9.16
CA LEU A 303 14.20 -15.33 7.74
C LEU A 303 13.14 -15.99 6.85
N SER A 304 12.77 -17.25 7.11
CA SER A 304 11.74 -17.94 6.31
C SER A 304 10.38 -17.24 6.40
N ARG A 305 10.07 -16.62 7.55
CA ARG A 305 8.89 -15.78 7.73
C ARG A 305 9.01 -14.45 7.00
N SER A 306 10.15 -13.77 7.10
CA SER A 306 10.41 -12.49 6.40
C SER A 306 10.33 -12.62 4.87
N PHE A 307 10.65 -13.81 4.36
CA PHE A 307 10.64 -14.15 2.95
C PHE A 307 9.65 -15.27 2.64
N PHE A 308 8.43 -15.21 3.18
CA PHE A 308 7.40 -16.25 3.03
C PHE A 308 7.02 -16.59 1.57
N SER A 309 7.33 -15.70 0.61
CA SER A 309 7.16 -15.97 -0.82
C SER A 309 8.21 -16.92 -1.38
N LEU A 310 9.29 -17.18 -0.65
CA LEU A 310 10.39 -18.07 -1.01
C LEU A 310 10.28 -19.39 -0.23
N LYS A 311 10.82 -20.46 -0.80
CA LYS A 311 10.84 -21.77 -0.16
C LYS A 311 12.13 -21.97 0.62
N PHE A 312 11.97 -22.24 1.91
CA PHE A 312 13.05 -22.57 2.82
C PHE A 312 12.95 -24.02 3.24
N TYR A 313 14.07 -24.70 3.19
CA TYR A 313 14.26 -26.05 3.66
C TYR A 313 15.35 -26.08 4.73
N SER A 314 15.29 -27.10 5.58
CA SER A 314 16.39 -27.44 6.49
C SER A 314 16.69 -28.92 6.43
N SER A 315 17.94 -29.29 6.72
CA SER A 315 18.33 -30.69 6.76
C SER A 315 19.49 -30.93 7.70
N LYS A 316 19.41 -32.06 8.44
CA LYS A 316 20.52 -32.67 9.18
C LYS A 316 21.19 -33.81 8.40
N ASP A 317 20.70 -34.11 7.19
CA ASP A 317 21.15 -35.24 6.41
C ASP A 317 22.59 -35.01 5.90
N LYS A 318 23.52 -35.81 6.45
CA LYS A 318 24.93 -35.78 6.07
C LYS A 318 25.15 -36.18 4.61
N ASN A 319 24.26 -36.97 4.01
CA ASN A 319 24.34 -37.33 2.60
C ASN A 319 23.96 -36.15 1.72
N LEU A 320 22.92 -35.39 2.07
CA LEU A 320 22.56 -34.16 1.37
C LEU A 320 23.71 -33.15 1.38
N ALA A 321 24.40 -32.97 2.52
CA ALA A 321 25.59 -32.12 2.60
C ALA A 321 26.71 -32.56 1.65
N LYS A 322 26.93 -33.87 1.50
CA LYS A 322 27.89 -34.43 0.53
C LYS A 322 27.45 -34.21 -0.92
N VAL A 323 26.17 -34.43 -1.23
CA VAL A 323 25.60 -34.20 -2.57
C VAL A 323 25.76 -32.74 -2.98
N LEU A 324 25.48 -31.81 -2.06
CA LEU A 324 25.65 -30.37 -2.24
C LEU A 324 27.11 -29.91 -2.08
N LYS A 325 28.07 -30.82 -1.85
CA LYS A 325 29.51 -30.51 -1.72
C LYS A 325 29.80 -29.43 -0.67
N VAL A 326 29.14 -29.52 0.47
CA VAL A 326 29.30 -28.59 1.60
C VAL A 326 30.30 -29.16 2.58
N GLU A 327 31.40 -28.43 2.80
CA GLU A 327 32.52 -28.91 3.61
C GLU A 327 32.29 -28.77 5.13
N SER A 328 31.48 -27.78 5.54
CA SER A 328 31.18 -27.53 6.96
C SER A 328 29.76 -27.00 7.16
N THR A 329 29.16 -27.38 8.28
CA THR A 329 27.87 -26.90 8.78
C THR A 329 28.08 -25.97 9.98
N PRO A 330 27.20 -24.98 10.22
CA PRO A 330 25.99 -24.66 9.46
C PRO A 330 26.27 -23.99 8.11
N ALA A 331 25.42 -24.23 7.12
CA ALA A 331 25.52 -23.61 5.80
C ALA A 331 24.13 -23.26 5.25
N LEU A 332 23.97 -22.04 4.72
CA LEU A 332 22.80 -21.65 3.95
C LEU A 332 23.15 -21.64 2.46
N ILE A 333 22.37 -22.38 1.68
CA ILE A 333 22.59 -22.60 0.25
C ILE A 333 21.36 -22.12 -0.49
N VAL A 334 21.56 -21.52 -1.66
CA VAL A 334 20.49 -21.30 -2.62
C VAL A 334 20.74 -22.15 -3.86
N LEU A 335 19.72 -22.89 -4.27
CA LEU A 335 19.65 -23.61 -5.53
C LEU A 335 18.68 -22.88 -6.45
N LYS A 336 19.15 -22.49 -7.62
CA LYS A 336 18.31 -21.90 -8.68
C LYS A 336 19.00 -22.05 -10.04
N ASP A 337 18.22 -22.32 -11.08
CA ASP A 337 18.71 -22.39 -12.46
C ASP A 337 19.95 -23.30 -12.63
N ASP A 338 19.97 -24.46 -11.97
CA ASP A 338 21.10 -25.41 -11.89
C ASP A 338 22.40 -24.84 -11.28
N MET A 339 22.33 -23.66 -10.69
CA MET A 339 23.42 -23.05 -9.94
C MET A 339 23.21 -23.26 -8.45
N GLN A 340 24.32 -23.54 -7.78
CA GLN A 340 24.42 -23.54 -6.33
C GLN A 340 25.27 -22.36 -5.88
N LYS A 341 24.76 -21.60 -4.92
CA LYS A 341 25.57 -20.60 -4.19
C LYS A 341 25.42 -20.82 -2.70
N THR A 342 26.53 -20.70 -1.99
CA THR A 342 26.57 -20.76 -0.53
C THR A 342 26.69 -19.35 0.04
N TYR A 343 25.97 -19.07 1.12
CA TYR A 343 26.13 -17.83 1.88
C TYR A 343 27.59 -17.71 2.36
N PRO A 344 28.29 -16.61 2.08
CA PRO A 344 29.72 -16.46 2.36
C PRO A 344 29.97 -16.13 3.84
N ALA A 345 29.61 -17.04 4.74
CA ALA A 345 29.91 -16.95 6.17
C ALA A 345 31.43 -17.13 6.39
N LYS A 346 32.03 -16.24 7.17
CA LYS A 346 33.43 -16.31 7.62
C LYS A 346 33.54 -17.04 8.96
N SER A 347 32.49 -16.98 9.78
CA SER A 347 32.36 -17.76 11.01
C SER A 347 30.90 -18.20 11.23
N PRO A 348 30.65 -19.20 12.09
CA PRO A 348 29.27 -19.60 12.42
C PRO A 348 28.43 -18.46 13.01
N ASP A 349 29.03 -17.51 13.73
CA ASP A 349 28.32 -16.37 14.31
C ASP A 349 27.72 -15.42 13.25
N ASP A 350 28.18 -15.47 12.00
CA ASP A 350 27.57 -14.70 10.89
C ASP A 350 26.10 -15.10 10.65
N PHE A 351 25.67 -16.28 11.11
CA PHE A 351 24.27 -16.71 11.09
C PHE A 351 23.38 -16.01 12.15
N THR A 352 23.96 -15.17 13.02
CA THR A 352 23.21 -14.26 13.90
C THR A 352 22.94 -12.90 13.24
N ASN A 353 23.66 -12.55 12.18
CA ASN A 353 23.53 -11.27 11.49
C ASN A 353 22.36 -11.27 10.50
N LEU A 354 21.16 -10.98 11.03
CA LEU A 354 19.91 -10.94 10.25
C LEU A 354 19.97 -9.99 9.05
N ASP A 355 20.62 -8.84 9.16
CA ASP A 355 20.66 -7.84 8.09
C ASP A 355 21.53 -8.29 6.91
N ALA A 356 22.67 -8.92 7.19
CA ALA A 356 23.54 -9.49 6.16
C ALA A 356 22.83 -10.65 5.42
N LEU A 357 22.16 -11.53 6.16
CA LEU A 357 21.37 -12.63 5.59
C LEU A 357 20.21 -12.12 4.74
N ARG A 358 19.44 -11.14 5.22
CA ARG A 358 18.37 -10.49 4.46
C ARG A 358 18.88 -9.87 3.16
N LYS A 359 20.02 -9.19 3.20
CA LYS A 359 20.64 -8.59 2.02
C LYS A 359 21.03 -9.66 1.00
N TRP A 360 21.63 -10.75 1.45
CA TRP A 360 22.02 -11.86 0.58
C TRP A 360 20.81 -12.56 -0.03
N ILE A 361 19.80 -12.92 0.76
CA ILE A 361 18.55 -13.54 0.28
C ILE A 361 17.87 -12.61 -0.75
N ARG A 362 17.77 -11.30 -0.50
CA ARG A 362 17.23 -10.34 -1.47
C ARG A 362 18.01 -10.29 -2.78
N SER A 363 19.32 -10.49 -2.76
CA SER A 363 20.13 -10.54 -3.98
C SER A 363 19.97 -11.85 -4.75
N GLU A 364 19.52 -12.92 -4.08
CA GLU A 364 19.37 -14.24 -4.68
C GLU A 364 17.91 -14.68 -4.90
N LYS A 365 16.91 -13.88 -4.49
CA LYS A 365 15.48 -14.22 -4.45
C LYS A 365 14.82 -14.56 -5.78
N TYR A 366 15.37 -14.10 -6.91
CA TYR A 366 14.81 -14.35 -8.23
C TYR A 366 15.61 -15.41 -8.99
N PRO A 367 14.92 -16.31 -9.72
CA PRO A 367 15.56 -17.12 -10.75
C PRO A 367 16.07 -16.21 -11.88
N LEU A 368 16.80 -16.78 -12.85
CA LEU A 368 17.31 -16.03 -14.00
C LEU A 368 16.19 -15.42 -14.86
N VAL A 369 15.02 -16.05 -14.87
CA VAL A 369 13.83 -15.59 -15.62
C VAL A 369 12.59 -15.66 -14.70
N PRO A 370 12.38 -14.69 -13.81
CA PRO A 370 11.21 -14.63 -12.94
C PRO A 370 9.92 -14.39 -13.73
N GLU A 371 8.79 -14.88 -13.20
CA GLU A 371 7.47 -14.39 -13.63
C GLU A 371 7.31 -12.96 -13.14
N MET A 372 6.91 -12.05 -14.04
CA MET A 372 6.51 -10.70 -13.69
C MET A 372 5.04 -10.70 -13.26
N ASP A 373 4.79 -10.23 -12.04
CA ASP A 373 3.47 -10.15 -11.44
C ASP A 373 3.24 -8.80 -10.73
N SER A 374 2.10 -8.64 -10.05
CA SER A 374 1.77 -7.41 -9.34
C SER A 374 2.67 -7.11 -8.13
N GLU A 375 3.40 -8.10 -7.61
CA GLU A 375 4.27 -7.96 -6.45
C GLU A 375 5.68 -7.52 -6.85
N ASN A 376 6.15 -7.91 -8.03
CA ASN A 376 7.53 -7.68 -8.48
C ASN A 376 7.70 -6.81 -9.74
N TYR A 377 6.62 -6.38 -10.41
CA TYR A 377 6.73 -5.60 -11.65
C TYR A 377 7.55 -4.31 -11.49
N GLU A 378 7.43 -3.60 -10.37
CA GLU A 378 8.23 -2.40 -10.08
C GLU A 378 9.73 -2.73 -9.99
N ASP A 379 10.07 -3.85 -9.35
CA ASP A 379 11.46 -4.31 -9.23
C ASP A 379 12.05 -4.70 -10.60
N ILE A 380 11.21 -5.23 -11.51
CA ILE A 380 11.61 -5.71 -12.84
C ILE A 380 11.68 -4.56 -13.87
N LEU A 381 10.68 -3.66 -13.88
CA LEU A 381 10.52 -2.59 -14.88
C LEU A 381 11.03 -1.22 -14.38
N SER A 382 12.09 -1.21 -13.56
CA SER A 382 12.71 0.03 -13.07
C SER A 382 14.22 0.10 -13.30
N GLY A 383 14.72 1.33 -13.30
CA GLY A 383 16.14 1.65 -13.50
C GLY A 383 16.57 1.71 -14.97
N ASP A 384 17.86 1.92 -15.20
CA ASP A 384 18.47 1.99 -16.53
C ASP A 384 18.89 0.58 -16.99
N ARG A 385 17.94 -0.17 -17.57
CA ARG A 385 18.16 -1.54 -18.03
C ARG A 385 17.29 -1.92 -19.22
N LEU A 386 17.76 -2.91 -19.98
CA LEU A 386 16.96 -3.63 -20.96
C LEU A 386 16.25 -4.80 -20.28
N VAL A 387 14.95 -4.96 -20.54
CA VAL A 387 14.15 -6.09 -20.05
C VAL A 387 13.73 -6.97 -21.22
N VAL A 388 14.23 -8.20 -21.24
CA VAL A 388 13.81 -9.25 -22.18
C VAL A 388 12.61 -9.94 -21.60
N LEU A 389 11.41 -9.59 -22.10
CA LEU A 389 10.14 -10.06 -21.60
C LEU A 389 9.53 -11.10 -22.53
N GLY A 390 9.52 -12.36 -22.08
CA GLY A 390 8.77 -13.43 -22.74
C GLY A 390 7.30 -13.40 -22.35
N VAL A 391 6.40 -13.07 -23.26
CA VAL A 391 4.96 -13.20 -23.01
C VAL A 391 4.55 -14.64 -23.36
N LEU A 392 4.15 -15.42 -22.36
CA LEU A 392 3.91 -16.85 -22.46
C LEU A 392 2.52 -17.25 -21.90
N GLN A 393 2.05 -18.44 -22.25
CA GLN A 393 0.74 -18.95 -21.86
C GLN A 393 0.87 -20.27 -21.10
N PRO A 394 0.77 -20.27 -19.75
CA PRO A 394 0.92 -21.49 -18.95
C PRO A 394 -0.10 -22.59 -19.26
N ASN A 395 -1.26 -22.24 -19.84
CA ASN A 395 -2.25 -23.21 -20.29
C ASN A 395 -1.82 -23.99 -21.56
N GLU A 396 -0.80 -23.53 -22.29
CA GLU A 396 -0.18 -24.25 -23.41
C GLU A 396 1.14 -24.91 -22.97
N VAL A 397 1.03 -25.98 -22.18
CA VAL A 397 2.14 -26.58 -21.40
C VAL A 397 3.42 -26.81 -22.23
N GLU A 398 3.33 -27.46 -23.40
CA GLU A 398 4.51 -27.75 -24.23
C GLU A 398 5.22 -26.48 -24.74
N ASN A 399 4.44 -25.51 -25.24
CA ASN A 399 4.96 -24.24 -25.75
C ASN A 399 5.55 -23.40 -24.61
N PHE A 400 4.86 -23.36 -23.47
CA PHE A 400 5.31 -22.66 -22.27
C PHE A 400 6.66 -23.20 -21.79
N THR A 401 6.77 -24.52 -21.56
CA THR A 401 8.00 -25.15 -21.06
C THR A 401 9.16 -24.93 -22.02
N ARG A 402 8.96 -25.19 -23.31
CA ARG A 402 10.02 -25.00 -24.33
C ARG A 402 10.52 -23.55 -24.38
N ASN A 403 9.62 -22.57 -24.39
CA ASN A 403 9.99 -21.16 -24.50
C ASN A 403 10.60 -20.61 -23.21
N LYS A 404 10.10 -21.02 -22.03
CA LYS A 404 10.69 -20.66 -20.73
C LYS A 404 12.12 -21.19 -20.62
N GLU A 405 12.36 -22.45 -21.01
CA GLU A 405 13.71 -23.04 -21.03
C GLU A 405 14.65 -22.32 -22.01
N SER A 406 14.13 -21.90 -23.17
CA SER A 406 14.94 -21.17 -24.16
C SER A 406 15.35 -19.78 -23.66
N LEU A 407 14.46 -19.07 -22.93
CA LEU A 407 14.78 -17.83 -22.23
C LEU A 407 15.84 -18.06 -21.13
N LYS A 408 15.68 -19.11 -20.32
CA LYS A 408 16.65 -19.47 -19.27
C LYS A 408 18.02 -19.75 -19.87
N LYS A 409 18.10 -20.49 -20.98
CA LYS A 409 19.34 -20.77 -21.69
C LYS A 409 20.00 -19.50 -22.23
N ALA A 410 19.24 -18.58 -22.82
CA ALA A 410 19.76 -17.28 -23.25
C ALA A 410 20.31 -16.45 -22.08
N ALA A 411 19.57 -16.38 -20.97
CA ALA A 411 20.00 -15.70 -19.76
C ALA A 411 21.31 -16.29 -19.17
N LYS A 412 21.44 -17.62 -19.15
CA LYS A 412 22.67 -18.32 -18.72
C LYS A 412 23.87 -17.96 -19.58
N ILE A 413 23.73 -17.99 -20.90
CA ILE A 413 24.82 -17.63 -21.84
C ILE A 413 25.24 -16.18 -21.61
N HIS A 414 24.30 -15.24 -21.52
CA HIS A 414 24.59 -13.83 -21.25
C HIS A 414 25.37 -13.63 -19.94
N GLN A 415 24.97 -14.33 -18.87
CA GLN A 415 25.65 -14.25 -17.58
C GLN A 415 27.10 -14.79 -17.63
N GLN A 416 27.35 -15.85 -18.42
CA GLN A 416 28.70 -16.40 -18.62
C GLN A 416 29.60 -15.44 -19.39
N THR A 417 29.11 -14.86 -20.49
CA THR A 417 29.87 -13.89 -21.29
C THR A 417 30.30 -12.66 -20.47
N LYS A 418 29.48 -12.23 -19.50
CA LYS A 418 29.83 -11.13 -18.59
C LYS A 418 30.98 -11.48 -17.63
N LYS A 419 31.11 -12.75 -17.22
CA LYS A 419 32.19 -13.20 -16.30
C LYS A 419 33.54 -13.33 -17.00
N ASP A 420 33.56 -13.65 -18.30
CA ASP A 420 34.78 -13.95 -19.07
C ASP A 420 35.49 -12.70 -19.64
N GLY A 421 35.23 -11.52 -19.07
CA GLY A 421 35.95 -10.28 -19.43
C GLY A 421 35.30 -9.40 -20.49
N GLY A 422 33.98 -9.55 -20.74
CA GLY A 422 33.21 -8.58 -21.53
C GLY A 422 33.24 -7.20 -20.87
N SER A 423 33.37 -6.12 -21.67
CA SER A 423 33.53 -4.76 -21.14
C SER A 423 32.38 -4.37 -20.21
N ASP A 424 32.72 -3.56 -19.21
CA ASP A 424 31.81 -2.92 -18.25
C ASP A 424 30.95 -1.87 -18.98
N ASP A 425 30.01 -2.33 -19.80
CA ASP A 425 29.03 -1.48 -20.45
C ASP A 425 27.84 -1.24 -19.49
N ASP A 426 27.49 0.03 -19.33
CA ASP A 426 26.71 0.64 -18.23
C ASP A 426 25.26 0.13 -18.14
N ARG A 427 24.72 -0.47 -19.21
CA ARG A 427 23.32 -0.94 -19.27
C ARG A 427 23.17 -2.42 -18.96
N SER A 428 22.52 -2.70 -17.83
CA SER A 428 22.16 -4.06 -17.39
C SER A 428 21.05 -4.68 -18.27
N ILE A 429 21.09 -6.00 -18.48
CA ILE A 429 20.03 -6.78 -19.15
C ILE A 429 19.37 -7.69 -18.11
N MET A 430 18.04 -7.68 -18.06
CA MET A 430 17.25 -8.54 -17.19
C MET A 430 16.27 -9.36 -18.04
N PHE A 431 16.18 -10.67 -17.76
CA PHE A 431 15.19 -11.54 -18.39
C PHE A 431 14.01 -11.71 -17.45
N ALA A 432 12.80 -11.77 -17.98
CA ALA A 432 11.57 -12.06 -17.24
C ALA A 432 10.52 -12.66 -18.18
N TRP A 433 9.45 -13.22 -17.64
CA TRP A 433 8.31 -13.65 -18.44
C TRP A 433 6.98 -13.15 -17.84
N LEU A 434 5.96 -12.98 -18.68
CA LEU A 434 4.65 -12.47 -18.30
C LEU A 434 3.56 -13.44 -18.75
N ASN A 435 2.59 -13.70 -17.87
CA ASN A 435 1.44 -14.54 -18.19
C ASN A 435 0.47 -13.82 -19.15
N GLY A 436 0.47 -14.23 -20.41
CA GLY A 436 -0.33 -13.68 -21.50
C GLY A 436 -1.85 -13.83 -21.32
N ASN A 437 -2.29 -14.87 -20.62
CA ASN A 437 -3.71 -15.08 -20.31
C ASN A 437 -4.20 -14.11 -19.23
N ARG A 438 -3.34 -13.77 -18.26
CA ARG A 438 -3.69 -12.91 -17.11
C ARG A 438 -3.57 -11.43 -17.44
N TRP A 439 -2.64 -11.06 -18.31
CA TRP A 439 -2.27 -9.68 -18.60
C TRP A 439 -2.64 -9.22 -20.01
N THR A 440 -3.64 -9.85 -20.63
CA THR A 440 -4.03 -9.60 -22.03
C THR A 440 -4.27 -8.12 -22.31
N ASP A 441 -5.02 -7.42 -21.45
CA ASP A 441 -5.31 -5.99 -21.62
C ASP A 441 -4.05 -5.14 -21.52
N TYR A 442 -3.17 -5.44 -20.56
CA TYR A 442 -1.90 -4.72 -20.40
C TYR A 442 -1.01 -4.90 -21.63
N ILE A 443 -0.86 -6.14 -22.10
CA ILE A 443 -0.01 -6.48 -23.24
C ILE A 443 -0.53 -5.83 -24.53
N TYR A 444 -1.84 -5.85 -24.74
CA TYR A 444 -2.47 -5.19 -25.89
C TYR A 444 -2.29 -3.67 -25.82
N ASN A 445 -2.55 -3.06 -24.67
CA ASN A 445 -2.50 -1.60 -24.52
C ASN A 445 -1.08 -1.03 -24.56
N VAL A 446 -0.07 -1.77 -24.07
CA VAL A 446 1.31 -1.30 -23.97
C VAL A 446 2.12 -1.70 -25.20
N TYR A 447 1.96 -2.92 -25.70
CA TYR A 447 2.81 -3.46 -26.77
C TYR A 447 2.06 -3.73 -28.07
N GLY A 448 0.75 -3.46 -28.11
CA GLY A 448 -0.09 -3.72 -29.28
C GLY A 448 -0.22 -5.21 -29.62
N LYS A 449 0.03 -6.10 -28.65
CA LYS A 449 0.00 -7.55 -28.86
C LYS A 449 -1.29 -8.14 -28.33
N SER A 450 -2.01 -8.83 -29.21
CA SER A 450 -3.22 -9.58 -28.85
C SER A 450 -2.86 -10.98 -28.38
N ILE A 451 -3.83 -11.70 -27.84
CA ILE A 451 -3.65 -13.11 -27.46
C ILE A 451 -3.20 -14.00 -28.63
N LYS A 452 -3.51 -13.62 -29.89
CA LYS A 452 -3.11 -14.36 -31.09
C LYS A 452 -1.63 -14.21 -31.44
N ASP A 453 -0.98 -13.18 -30.90
CA ASP A 453 0.44 -12.90 -31.15
C ASP A 453 1.36 -13.68 -30.20
N ILE A 454 0.78 -14.25 -29.14
CA ILE A 454 1.46 -14.96 -28.05
C ILE A 454 1.67 -16.42 -28.47
N PRO A 455 2.84 -17.04 -28.20
CA PRO A 455 3.99 -16.51 -27.46
C PRO A 455 4.80 -15.48 -28.26
N VAL A 456 5.31 -14.45 -27.56
CA VAL A 456 6.14 -13.38 -28.16
C VAL A 456 7.24 -12.95 -27.20
N VAL A 457 8.41 -12.61 -27.75
CA VAL A 457 9.49 -11.95 -27.00
C VAL A 457 9.44 -10.45 -27.29
N LEU A 458 9.52 -9.65 -26.23
CA LEU A 458 9.64 -8.20 -26.30
C LEU A 458 10.95 -7.80 -25.61
N ILE A 459 11.77 -6.99 -26.26
CA ILE A 459 12.93 -6.38 -25.62
C ILE A 459 12.51 -4.94 -25.28
N VAL A 460 12.45 -4.60 -24.00
CA VAL A 460 11.97 -3.30 -23.53
C VAL A 460 13.16 -2.46 -23.08
N ASP A 461 13.35 -1.29 -23.68
CA ASP A 461 14.31 -0.29 -23.25
C ASP A 461 13.62 0.73 -22.36
N LEU A 462 13.83 0.61 -21.05
CA LEU A 462 13.24 1.50 -20.05
C LEU A 462 13.79 2.93 -20.12
N LYS A 463 14.98 3.12 -20.70
CA LYS A 463 15.62 4.43 -20.82
C LYS A 463 15.02 5.24 -21.97
N SER A 464 14.81 4.61 -23.13
CA SER A 464 14.19 5.26 -24.29
C SER A 464 12.66 5.15 -24.30
N SER A 465 12.07 4.36 -23.40
CA SER A 465 10.64 4.03 -23.41
C SER A 465 10.20 3.38 -24.73
N GLU A 466 11.09 2.56 -25.30
CA GLU A 466 10.87 1.83 -26.54
C GLU A 466 10.81 0.33 -26.27
N TYR A 467 10.22 -0.41 -27.20
CA TYR A 467 10.31 -1.85 -27.22
C TYR A 467 10.60 -2.36 -28.63
N TYR A 468 11.20 -3.55 -28.69
CA TYR A 468 11.53 -4.24 -29.93
C TYR A 468 10.79 -5.58 -29.94
N ASP A 469 10.09 -5.84 -31.03
CA ASP A 469 9.32 -7.08 -31.25
C ASP A 469 9.70 -7.78 -32.57
N ALA A 470 10.75 -7.28 -33.24
CA ALA A 470 11.31 -7.84 -34.47
C ALA A 470 12.84 -7.76 -34.48
N THR A 471 13.48 -8.64 -35.26
CA THR A 471 14.92 -8.62 -35.54
C THR A 471 15.29 -7.49 -36.50
N LYS A 472 16.59 -7.29 -36.78
CA LYS A 472 17.07 -6.30 -37.77
C LYS A 472 16.52 -6.51 -39.19
N THR A 473 16.14 -7.74 -39.53
CA THR A 473 15.54 -8.10 -40.82
C THR A 473 14.01 -7.94 -40.84
N GLY A 474 13.40 -7.55 -39.71
CA GLY A 474 11.95 -7.39 -39.58
C GLY A 474 11.19 -8.68 -39.24
N GLU A 475 11.90 -9.78 -38.99
CA GLU A 475 11.29 -11.06 -38.60
C GLU A 475 10.89 -11.05 -37.12
N LYS A 476 9.90 -11.85 -36.74
CA LYS A 476 9.49 -12.00 -35.33
C LYS A 476 10.67 -12.52 -34.50
N ILE A 477 10.90 -11.93 -33.32
CA ILE A 477 11.97 -12.37 -32.41
C ILE A 477 11.69 -13.82 -31.99
N SER A 478 12.66 -14.69 -32.28
CA SER A 478 12.62 -16.10 -31.91
C SER A 478 12.97 -16.31 -30.44
N PHE A 479 12.43 -17.38 -29.85
CA PHE A 479 12.87 -17.85 -28.53
C PHE A 479 14.19 -18.62 -28.59
N GLU A 480 14.70 -18.97 -29.78
CA GLU A 480 15.99 -19.66 -29.95
C GLU A 480 17.12 -18.83 -29.33
N SER A 481 17.91 -19.43 -28.44
CA SER A 481 18.79 -18.70 -27.53
C SER A 481 19.88 -17.89 -28.24
N ASN A 482 20.47 -18.38 -29.33
CA ASN A 482 21.53 -17.66 -30.03
C ASN A 482 20.96 -16.47 -30.82
N GLN A 483 19.87 -16.68 -31.57
CA GLN A 483 19.19 -15.62 -32.32
C GLN A 483 18.60 -14.54 -31.38
N LEU A 484 18.05 -14.96 -30.24
CA LEU A 484 17.56 -14.05 -29.22
C LEU A 484 18.68 -13.17 -28.67
N LEU A 485 19.84 -13.75 -28.34
CA LEU A 485 20.98 -12.99 -27.84
C LEU A 485 21.54 -12.02 -28.88
N GLU A 486 21.66 -12.43 -30.14
CA GLU A 486 22.04 -11.53 -31.24
C GLU A 486 21.07 -10.34 -31.30
N THR A 487 19.77 -10.59 -31.21
CA THR A 487 18.74 -9.54 -31.24
C THR A 487 18.81 -8.63 -30.01
N ILE A 488 19.10 -9.16 -28.82
CA ILE A 488 19.27 -8.38 -27.60
C ILE A 488 20.48 -7.45 -27.71
N TYR A 489 21.59 -7.92 -28.28
CA TYR A 489 22.78 -7.10 -28.49
C TYR A 489 22.56 -6.06 -29.60
N ASP A 490 21.87 -6.43 -30.69
CA ASP A 490 21.44 -5.47 -31.71
C ASP A 490 20.53 -4.37 -31.09
N ALA A 491 19.61 -4.74 -30.19
CA ALA A 491 18.78 -3.77 -29.46
C ALA A 491 19.62 -2.85 -28.57
N LYS A 492 20.58 -3.44 -27.83
CA LYS A 492 21.48 -2.72 -26.94
C LYS A 492 22.34 -1.72 -27.70
N GLU A 493 22.88 -2.11 -28.85
CA GLU A 493 23.70 -1.25 -29.71
C GLU A 493 22.87 -0.28 -30.57
N LYS A 494 21.53 -0.27 -30.41
CA LYS A 494 20.58 0.55 -31.18
C LYS A 494 20.60 0.27 -32.69
N HIS A 495 20.90 -0.97 -33.08
CA HIS A 495 20.79 -1.44 -34.45
C HIS A 495 19.36 -1.85 -34.85
N LEU A 496 18.45 -1.96 -33.87
CA LEU A 496 17.03 -2.23 -34.13
C LEU A 496 16.20 -0.96 -34.19
N ILE A 497 15.13 -1.01 -35.00
CA ILE A 497 14.12 0.04 -35.05
C ILE A 497 13.17 -0.16 -33.86
N GLY A 498 13.29 0.71 -32.86
CA GLY A 498 12.42 0.71 -31.69
C GLY A 498 11.00 1.11 -32.07
N LYS A 499 10.02 0.35 -31.57
CA LYS A 499 8.63 0.80 -31.54
C LYS A 499 8.43 1.58 -30.25
N LYS A 500 7.84 2.75 -30.36
CA LYS A 500 7.23 3.37 -29.19
C LYS A 500 6.12 2.43 -28.73
N SER A 501 6.05 2.17 -27.42
CA SER A 501 4.88 1.55 -26.80
C SER A 501 3.61 2.11 -27.45
N HIS A 502 2.59 1.28 -27.72
CA HIS A 502 1.40 1.66 -28.52
C HIS A 502 0.51 2.75 -27.88
N LYS A 503 1.02 3.37 -26.82
CA LYS A 503 0.71 4.73 -26.45
C LYS A 503 2.03 5.51 -26.56
N GLU A 504 2.05 6.53 -27.44
CA GLU A 504 2.63 7.82 -27.04
C GLU A 504 2.39 7.96 -25.55
N THR A 505 3.36 8.42 -24.77
CA THR A 505 3.14 8.85 -23.38
C THR A 505 1.93 9.79 -23.30
N LYS A 506 0.72 9.23 -23.25
CA LYS A 506 -0.34 9.63 -22.35
C LYS A 506 0.30 9.29 -21.03
N PRO A 507 0.64 10.31 -20.22
CA PRO A 507 0.99 10.05 -18.83
C PRO A 507 -0.06 9.06 -18.32
N HIS A 508 0.37 7.99 -17.67
CA HIS A 508 -0.59 7.04 -17.13
C HIS A 508 -1.31 7.75 -15.98
N TYR A 509 -2.31 8.54 -16.33
CA TYR A 509 -3.10 9.28 -15.38
C TYR A 509 -3.84 8.27 -14.51
N HIS A 510 -3.54 8.28 -13.21
CA HIS A 510 -4.15 7.41 -12.23
C HIS A 510 -5.54 7.89 -11.82
N HIS A 511 -5.85 9.17 -12.06
CA HIS A 511 -7.02 9.86 -11.53
C HIS A 511 -7.86 10.58 -12.59
N ILE A 512 -7.37 10.72 -13.83
CA ILE A 512 -8.17 11.18 -14.97
C ILE A 512 -8.08 10.23 -16.16
N LEU A 513 -9.02 10.36 -17.09
CA LEU A 513 -8.96 9.77 -18.43
C LEU A 513 -8.92 10.91 -19.43
N THR A 514 -8.19 10.72 -20.53
CA THR A 514 -8.10 11.71 -21.61
C THR A 514 -8.41 11.10 -22.96
N GLU A 515 -9.34 11.73 -23.68
CA GLU A 515 -9.79 11.35 -25.02
C GLU A 515 -9.75 12.57 -25.95
N SER A 516 -9.72 12.32 -27.26
CA SER A 516 -9.87 13.38 -28.26
C SER A 516 -11.11 13.04 -29.10
N HIS A 517 -12.04 13.98 -29.20
CA HIS A 517 -13.27 13.91 -29.97
C HIS A 517 -13.16 14.96 -31.09
N ASP A 518 -12.65 14.54 -32.24
CA ASP A 518 -12.25 15.43 -33.34
C ASP A 518 -11.30 16.54 -32.85
N LYS A 519 -11.76 17.80 -32.87
CA LYS A 519 -11.02 18.98 -32.42
C LYS A 519 -11.24 19.32 -30.95
N VAL A 520 -11.81 18.41 -30.16
CA VAL A 520 -12.10 18.63 -28.74
C VAL A 520 -11.31 17.67 -27.87
N GLY A 521 -10.55 18.22 -26.91
CA GLY A 521 -9.88 17.43 -25.88
C GLY A 521 -10.85 17.16 -24.73
N LEU A 522 -11.01 15.91 -24.32
CA LEU A 522 -11.87 15.52 -23.20
C LEU A 522 -11.01 15.05 -22.02
N ILE A 523 -11.18 15.67 -20.86
CA ILE A 523 -10.63 15.27 -19.57
C ILE A 523 -11.77 14.74 -18.70
N THR A 524 -11.81 13.44 -18.46
CA THR A 524 -12.79 12.81 -17.58
C THR A 524 -12.16 12.52 -16.22
N LEU A 525 -12.70 13.14 -15.18
CA LEU A 525 -12.35 12.88 -13.79
C LEU A 525 -12.67 11.42 -13.43
N ASN A 526 -11.64 10.64 -13.07
CA ASN A 526 -11.71 9.18 -12.93
C ASN A 526 -11.25 8.70 -11.55
N ARG A 527 -11.94 9.17 -10.51
CA ARG A 527 -11.92 8.57 -9.16
C ARG A 527 -13.35 8.23 -8.73
N PRO A 528 -14.08 7.36 -9.48
CA PRO A 528 -15.51 7.12 -9.26
C PRO A 528 -15.84 6.61 -7.85
N LYS A 529 -14.93 5.82 -7.26
CA LYS A 529 -15.06 5.30 -5.88
C LYS A 529 -15.00 6.37 -4.79
N ALA A 530 -14.46 7.56 -5.11
CA ALA A 530 -14.38 8.72 -4.22
C ALA A 530 -15.28 9.89 -4.68
N LEU A 531 -16.25 9.62 -5.57
CA LEU A 531 -17.05 10.66 -6.23
C LEU A 531 -16.19 11.74 -6.87
N ASN A 532 -15.04 11.38 -7.47
CA ASN A 532 -14.11 12.33 -8.07
C ASN A 532 -13.60 13.41 -7.09
N ALA A 533 -13.39 13.03 -5.82
CA ALA A 533 -12.67 13.90 -4.89
C ALA A 533 -11.33 14.33 -5.48
N LEU A 534 -11.04 15.62 -5.50
CA LEU A 534 -9.84 16.16 -6.11
C LEU A 534 -8.66 15.99 -5.14
N SER A 535 -7.58 15.34 -5.58
CA SER A 535 -6.28 15.23 -4.86
C SER A 535 -5.17 16.02 -5.56
N SER A 536 -3.99 16.08 -4.96
CA SER A 536 -2.88 16.94 -5.44
C SER A 536 -2.39 16.35 -6.74
N ASP A 537 -2.24 15.03 -6.73
CA ASP A 537 -1.92 14.21 -7.88
C ASP A 537 -2.96 14.40 -9.00
N MET A 538 -4.25 14.33 -8.69
CA MET A 538 -5.30 14.53 -9.70
C MET A 538 -5.25 15.93 -10.32
N PHE A 539 -4.96 16.97 -9.53
CA PHE A 539 -4.76 18.32 -10.08
C PHE A 539 -3.49 18.46 -10.90
N HIS A 540 -2.43 17.76 -10.52
CA HIS A 540 -1.23 17.69 -11.34
C HIS A 540 -1.54 17.08 -12.70
N GLU A 541 -2.24 15.94 -12.72
CA GLU A 541 -2.69 15.26 -13.93
C GLU A 541 -3.63 16.13 -14.79
N ILE A 542 -4.60 16.82 -14.17
CA ILE A 542 -5.49 17.76 -14.88
C ILE A 542 -4.68 18.87 -15.53
N ASN A 543 -3.74 19.48 -14.81
CA ASN A 543 -2.94 20.58 -15.34
C ASN A 543 -2.04 20.13 -16.49
N GLU A 544 -1.42 18.95 -16.37
CA GLU A 544 -0.61 18.36 -17.44
C GLU A 544 -1.47 18.06 -18.68
N ALA A 545 -2.67 17.51 -18.50
CA ALA A 545 -3.60 17.26 -19.60
C ALA A 545 -4.08 18.56 -20.26
N LEU A 546 -4.39 19.59 -19.46
CA LEU A 546 -4.76 20.92 -19.95
C LEU A 546 -3.63 21.54 -20.76
N GLU A 547 -2.40 21.52 -20.27
CA GLU A 547 -1.23 22.05 -20.97
C GLU A 547 -0.98 21.30 -22.28
N LYS A 548 -1.13 19.96 -22.28
CA LYS A 548 -1.01 19.16 -23.50
C LYS A 548 -2.06 19.54 -24.53
N PHE A 549 -3.34 19.61 -24.13
CA PHE A 549 -4.41 19.99 -25.05
C PHE A 549 -4.33 21.45 -25.49
N ASP A 550 -3.83 22.37 -24.65
CA ASP A 550 -3.64 23.78 -25.02
C ASP A 550 -2.56 23.94 -26.09
N ASN A 551 -1.51 23.11 -26.05
CA ASN A 551 -0.43 23.13 -27.04
C ASN A 551 -0.70 22.31 -28.31
N ASP A 552 -1.71 21.44 -28.34
CA ASP A 552 -2.02 20.60 -29.51
C ASP A 552 -2.77 21.38 -30.61
N PRO A 553 -2.18 21.65 -31.78
CA PRO A 553 -2.83 22.45 -32.83
C PRO A 553 -4.11 21.82 -33.39
N ASN A 554 -4.36 20.52 -33.15
CA ASN A 554 -5.58 19.84 -33.61
C ASN A 554 -6.77 20.07 -32.67
N ILE A 555 -6.53 20.52 -31.44
CA ILE A 555 -7.56 20.78 -30.44
C ILE A 555 -7.91 22.27 -30.43
N GLY A 556 -9.19 22.60 -30.52
CA GLY A 556 -9.71 23.98 -30.44
C GLY A 556 -10.48 24.29 -29.14
N ALA A 557 -10.97 23.27 -28.44
CA ALA A 557 -11.65 23.43 -27.15
C ALA A 557 -11.41 22.23 -26.23
N ILE A 558 -11.55 22.42 -24.92
CA ILE A 558 -11.32 21.39 -23.91
C ILE A 558 -12.58 21.21 -23.05
N VAL A 559 -13.05 19.97 -22.91
CA VAL A 559 -14.16 19.60 -22.03
C VAL A 559 -13.59 18.90 -20.79
N ILE A 560 -14.01 19.34 -19.61
CA ILE A 560 -13.77 18.64 -18.33
C ILE A 560 -15.08 18.04 -17.87
N ALA A 561 -15.11 16.74 -17.62
CA ALA A 561 -16.31 16.00 -17.25
C ALA A 561 -16.10 15.11 -16.02
N GLY A 562 -17.18 14.84 -15.29
CA GLY A 562 -17.22 13.77 -14.30
C GLY A 562 -17.76 12.46 -14.86
N ASN A 563 -18.04 11.53 -13.96
CA ASN A 563 -18.88 10.37 -14.29
C ASN A 563 -20.36 10.68 -14.03
N GLU A 564 -21.24 9.76 -14.40
CA GLU A 564 -22.70 9.89 -14.25
C GLU A 564 -23.17 10.14 -12.80
N ARG A 565 -22.36 9.75 -11.80
CA ARG A 565 -22.70 9.91 -10.36
C ARG A 565 -22.21 11.23 -9.78
N ALA A 566 -21.08 11.76 -10.23
CA ALA A 566 -20.52 13.01 -9.74
C ALA A 566 -19.47 13.61 -10.68
N PHE A 567 -19.53 14.94 -10.81
CA PHE A 567 -18.46 15.79 -11.30
C PHE A 567 -17.29 15.74 -10.32
N ALA A 568 -17.51 16.19 -9.08
CA ALA A 568 -16.58 16.11 -7.96
C ALA A 568 -17.36 16.36 -6.64
N GLY A 569 -17.67 15.28 -5.90
CA GLY A 569 -18.87 15.19 -5.07
C GLY A 569 -18.77 14.79 -3.60
N LYS A 570 -17.59 14.46 -3.06
CA LYS A 570 -17.42 14.37 -1.59
C LYS A 570 -17.18 15.78 -1.03
N TYR A 571 -17.20 15.99 0.30
CA TYR A 571 -16.77 17.27 0.90
C TYR A 571 -15.31 17.53 0.49
N ILE A 572 -15.13 18.31 -0.58
CA ILE A 572 -13.85 18.54 -1.25
C ILE A 572 -13.52 19.99 -0.94
N MET A 573 -12.43 20.21 -0.22
CA MET A 573 -11.89 21.54 0.08
C MET A 573 -10.87 21.91 -1.00
N PRO A 574 -10.57 23.20 -1.20
CA PRO A 574 -9.37 23.60 -1.94
C PRO A 574 -8.11 23.38 -1.10
N PRO A 575 -6.97 22.96 -1.69
CA PRO A 575 -6.74 22.57 -3.08
C PRO A 575 -6.34 21.09 -3.22
N GLY A 576 -7.08 20.28 -3.96
CA GLY A 576 -6.58 18.98 -4.45
C GLY A 576 -6.02 18.13 -3.33
N ALA A 577 -6.82 17.74 -2.35
CA ALA A 577 -6.35 16.84 -1.33
C ALA A 577 -7.53 16.07 -0.76
N ASP A 578 -7.36 14.78 -0.56
CA ASP A 578 -8.14 14.11 0.47
C ASP A 578 -7.99 14.90 1.79
N ILE A 579 -9.03 14.99 2.63
CA ILE A 579 -9.04 15.77 3.89
C ILE A 579 -7.83 15.43 4.80
N THR A 580 -7.22 14.27 4.57
CA THR A 580 -5.99 13.78 5.15
C THR A 580 -4.76 14.65 4.88
N GLU A 581 -4.61 15.28 3.71
CA GLU A 581 -3.37 16.00 3.37
C GLU A 581 -3.26 17.36 4.06
N MET A 582 -4.35 17.90 4.62
CA MET A 582 -4.34 19.15 5.41
C MET A 582 -4.06 18.89 6.90
N ARG A 583 -4.18 17.64 7.35
CA ARG A 583 -4.13 17.29 8.77
C ARG A 583 -2.70 17.42 9.32
N GLY A 584 -2.52 18.30 10.31
CA GLY A 584 -1.21 18.53 10.94
C GLY A 584 -0.31 19.51 10.19
N LYS A 585 -0.76 20.08 9.07
CA LYS A 585 -0.05 21.19 8.43
C LYS A 585 -0.29 22.48 9.19
N THR A 586 0.78 23.21 9.47
CA THR A 586 0.74 24.54 10.08
C THR A 586 0.60 25.62 9.01
N TYR A 587 0.13 26.81 9.41
CA TYR A 587 0.10 27.99 8.53
C TYR A 587 1.46 28.22 7.84
N ALA A 588 2.56 28.15 8.59
CA ALA A 588 3.90 28.38 8.07
C ALA A 588 4.30 27.36 6.98
N GLN A 589 3.90 26.08 7.12
CA GLN A 589 4.17 25.06 6.12
C GLN A 589 3.36 25.31 4.84
N VAL A 590 2.06 25.56 4.97
CA VAL A 590 1.14 25.80 3.84
C VAL A 590 1.51 27.07 3.07
N TYR A 591 1.86 28.14 3.81
CA TYR A 591 2.29 29.41 3.23
C TYR A 591 3.62 29.27 2.49
N LYS A 592 4.61 28.59 3.08
CA LYS A 592 5.92 28.38 2.45
C LYS A 592 5.88 27.44 1.24
N SER A 593 5.00 26.44 1.25
CA SER A 593 4.89 25.48 0.14
C SER A 593 4.03 25.98 -1.02
N ASN A 594 3.44 27.17 -0.93
CA ASN A 594 2.45 27.69 -1.88
C ASN A 594 1.36 26.66 -2.20
N PHE A 595 0.71 26.13 -1.16
CA PHE A 595 -0.10 24.91 -1.23
C PHE A 595 -1.23 24.91 -2.29
N LEU A 596 -1.77 26.07 -2.68
CA LEU A 596 -2.82 26.19 -3.71
C LEU A 596 -2.27 26.50 -5.13
N SER A 597 -0.95 26.51 -5.33
CA SER A 597 -0.31 27.00 -6.57
C SER A 597 -0.83 26.36 -7.86
N ASN A 598 -1.24 25.08 -7.78
CA ASN A 598 -1.70 24.29 -8.92
C ASN A 598 -3.11 24.67 -9.44
N TRP A 599 -3.85 25.57 -8.79
CA TRP A 599 -5.21 25.94 -9.22
C TRP A 599 -5.26 27.13 -10.16
N GLY A 600 -4.17 27.91 -10.24
CA GLY A 600 -4.08 29.05 -11.16
C GLY A 600 -4.03 28.61 -12.62
N LYS A 601 -3.39 27.47 -12.90
CA LYS A 601 -3.00 27.04 -14.25
C LYS A 601 -4.14 26.88 -15.25
N ILE A 602 -5.33 26.46 -14.81
CA ILE A 602 -6.49 26.36 -15.69
C ILE A 602 -6.91 27.72 -16.28
N ASN A 603 -6.64 28.82 -15.56
CA ASN A 603 -6.92 30.17 -16.05
C ASN A 603 -5.90 30.63 -17.10
N ASP A 604 -4.74 29.99 -17.17
CA ASP A 604 -3.68 30.30 -18.15
C ASP A 604 -3.89 29.58 -19.48
N VAL A 605 -4.83 28.62 -19.53
CA VAL A 605 -5.19 27.87 -20.74
C VAL A 605 -5.82 28.82 -21.76
N LYS A 606 -5.22 28.90 -22.95
CA LYS A 606 -5.66 29.83 -24.01
C LYS A 606 -6.92 29.35 -24.71
N LYS A 607 -7.07 28.03 -24.88
CA LYS A 607 -8.27 27.44 -25.50
C LYS A 607 -9.49 27.49 -24.57
N PRO A 608 -10.71 27.60 -25.12
CA PRO A 608 -11.93 27.56 -24.31
C PRO A 608 -12.09 26.24 -23.55
N THR A 609 -12.53 26.35 -22.30
CA THR A 609 -12.75 25.25 -21.38
C THR A 609 -14.23 25.15 -21.00
N ILE A 610 -14.77 23.93 -21.05
CA ILE A 610 -16.20 23.65 -20.80
C ILE A 610 -16.30 22.60 -19.69
N ALA A 611 -17.01 22.91 -18.59
CA ALA A 611 -17.33 21.94 -17.56
C ALA A 611 -18.67 21.25 -17.87
N ALA A 612 -18.65 19.92 -17.98
CA ALA A 612 -19.83 19.06 -18.09
C ALA A 612 -20.15 18.43 -16.71
N VAL A 613 -21.05 19.08 -15.96
CA VAL A 613 -21.29 18.79 -14.54
C VAL A 613 -22.52 17.91 -14.36
N ASN A 614 -22.32 16.65 -13.95
CA ASN A 614 -23.38 15.76 -13.47
C ASN A 614 -23.22 15.48 -11.97
N GLY A 615 -24.33 15.35 -11.23
CA GLY A 615 -24.30 15.09 -9.79
C GLY A 615 -23.59 16.19 -8.97
N PHE A 616 -22.86 15.80 -7.94
CA PHE A 616 -22.29 16.79 -7.01
C PHE A 616 -21.05 17.49 -7.57
N ALA A 617 -21.01 18.82 -7.45
CA ALA A 617 -19.85 19.70 -7.64
C ALA A 617 -19.69 20.58 -6.39
N LEU A 618 -19.01 20.07 -5.36
CA LEU A 618 -18.95 20.70 -4.04
C LEU A 618 -17.54 21.14 -3.68
N GLY A 619 -17.44 22.31 -3.05
CA GLY A 619 -16.19 22.93 -2.62
C GLY A 619 -15.18 23.05 -3.75
N GLY A 620 -14.04 22.38 -3.65
CA GLY A 620 -13.05 22.33 -4.74
C GLY A 620 -13.63 21.82 -6.08
N GLY A 621 -14.62 20.93 -6.06
CA GLY A 621 -15.34 20.53 -7.28
C GLY A 621 -16.14 21.66 -7.92
N CYS A 622 -16.76 22.50 -7.08
CA CYS A 622 -17.44 23.72 -7.53
C CYS A 622 -16.41 24.74 -8.05
N GLU A 623 -15.28 24.90 -7.37
CA GLU A 623 -14.20 25.82 -7.76
C GLU A 623 -13.54 25.41 -9.07
N LEU A 624 -13.36 24.10 -9.33
CA LEU A 624 -12.88 23.60 -10.63
C LEU A 624 -13.88 23.93 -11.74
N ALA A 625 -15.18 23.64 -11.54
CA ALA A 625 -16.21 23.97 -12.53
C ALA A 625 -16.25 25.48 -12.83
N MET A 626 -16.18 26.33 -11.80
CA MET A 626 -16.14 27.79 -11.93
C MET A 626 -14.84 28.33 -12.53
N SER A 627 -13.80 27.52 -12.62
CA SER A 627 -12.56 27.90 -13.28
C SER A 627 -12.59 27.60 -14.78
N CYS A 628 -13.58 26.84 -15.26
CA CYS A 628 -13.87 26.72 -16.69
C CYS A 628 -14.63 27.95 -17.20
N ASP A 629 -14.50 28.24 -18.49
CA ASP A 629 -15.15 29.39 -19.14
C ASP A 629 -16.68 29.20 -19.27
N ILE A 630 -17.12 27.96 -19.50
CA ILE A 630 -18.54 27.61 -19.69
C ILE A 630 -18.90 26.40 -18.81
N ILE A 631 -20.08 26.42 -18.20
CA ILE A 631 -20.60 25.29 -17.42
C ILE A 631 -21.95 24.83 -17.99
N TYR A 632 -22.03 23.57 -18.40
CA TYR A 632 -23.27 22.83 -18.67
C TYR A 632 -23.52 21.86 -17.52
N ALA A 633 -24.75 21.83 -17.01
CA ALA A 633 -25.11 21.02 -15.85
C ALA A 633 -26.26 20.07 -16.13
N GLY A 634 -26.21 18.88 -15.55
CA GLY A 634 -27.33 17.95 -15.52
C GLY A 634 -28.41 18.42 -14.55
N GLU A 635 -29.66 18.03 -14.79
CA GLU A 635 -30.77 18.30 -13.86
C GLU A 635 -30.50 17.77 -12.44
N ASN A 636 -29.70 16.71 -12.31
CA ASN A 636 -29.30 16.13 -11.04
C ASN A 636 -28.10 16.83 -10.37
N ALA A 637 -27.57 17.89 -10.98
CA ALA A 637 -26.36 18.53 -10.48
C ALA A 637 -26.64 19.37 -9.23
N ALA A 638 -25.71 19.33 -8.28
CA ALA A 638 -25.79 20.07 -7.02
C ALA A 638 -24.46 20.74 -6.69
N PHE A 639 -24.49 22.05 -6.54
CA PHE A 639 -23.33 22.91 -6.29
C PHE A 639 -23.29 23.39 -4.83
N GLY A 640 -22.13 23.85 -4.35
CA GLY A 640 -22.02 24.43 -3.02
C GLY A 640 -20.60 24.60 -2.52
N GLN A 641 -20.43 25.40 -1.46
CA GLN A 641 -19.15 25.70 -0.79
C GLN A 641 -19.22 25.29 0.69
N PRO A 642 -19.09 23.98 1.02
CA PRO A 642 -19.31 23.48 2.37
C PRO A 642 -18.15 23.71 3.36
N GLU A 643 -17.10 24.43 2.97
CA GLU A 643 -15.81 24.52 3.66
C GLU A 643 -15.94 25.01 5.11
N ILE A 644 -16.86 25.93 5.38
CA ILE A 644 -17.08 26.48 6.71
C ILE A 644 -17.37 25.40 7.77
N LYS A 645 -17.92 24.25 7.35
CA LYS A 645 -18.24 23.12 8.23
C LYS A 645 -17.01 22.39 8.76
N LEU A 646 -15.84 22.59 8.17
CA LEU A 646 -14.58 22.05 8.69
C LEU A 646 -13.66 23.14 9.26
N GLY A 647 -14.19 24.35 9.48
CA GLY A 647 -13.46 25.45 10.12
C GLY A 647 -12.51 26.22 9.20
N ILE A 648 -12.64 26.09 7.88
CA ILE A 648 -11.89 26.89 6.89
C ILE A 648 -12.81 27.46 5.81
N ILE A 649 -12.27 28.28 4.91
CA ILE A 649 -13.03 28.93 3.81
C ILE A 649 -12.64 28.32 2.46
N PRO A 650 -13.47 28.52 1.40
CA PRO A 650 -13.03 28.26 0.03
C PRO A 650 -11.83 29.15 -0.31
N GLY A 651 -10.75 28.53 -0.74
CA GLY A 651 -9.44 29.13 -1.00
C GLY A 651 -8.99 29.10 -2.47
N ALA A 652 -9.57 28.29 -3.35
CA ALA A 652 -9.19 28.23 -4.77
C ALA A 652 -10.08 29.13 -5.67
N GLY A 653 -10.59 30.21 -5.08
CA GLY A 653 -11.42 31.21 -5.77
C GLY A 653 -12.91 31.08 -5.49
N GLY A 654 -13.35 30.15 -4.64
CA GLY A 654 -14.76 29.93 -4.31
C GLY A 654 -15.43 31.12 -3.62
N THR A 655 -14.69 31.91 -2.85
CA THR A 655 -15.20 33.18 -2.29
C THR A 655 -15.23 34.32 -3.30
N GLN A 656 -14.44 34.23 -4.37
CA GLN A 656 -14.22 35.30 -5.35
C GLN A 656 -15.06 35.12 -6.62
N ARG A 657 -14.93 33.98 -7.31
CA ARG A 657 -15.64 33.64 -8.56
C ARG A 657 -17.14 33.48 -8.32
N LEU A 658 -17.52 32.75 -7.26
CA LEU A 658 -18.94 32.59 -6.93
C LEU A 658 -19.59 33.94 -6.65
N THR A 659 -18.96 34.81 -5.86
CA THR A 659 -19.49 36.14 -5.53
C THR A 659 -19.67 37.01 -6.77
N ARG A 660 -18.74 36.94 -7.73
CA ARG A 660 -18.84 37.64 -9.02
C ARG A 660 -19.98 37.09 -9.89
N ALA A 661 -20.22 35.78 -9.86
CA ALA A 661 -21.28 35.14 -10.62
C ALA A 661 -22.69 35.42 -10.06
N ILE A 662 -22.91 35.18 -8.76
CA ILE A 662 -24.26 35.15 -8.16
C ILE A 662 -24.55 36.31 -7.20
N GLY A 663 -23.60 37.22 -7.03
CA GLY A 663 -23.70 38.38 -6.14
C GLY A 663 -23.43 38.10 -4.66
N LYS A 664 -23.04 39.16 -3.93
CA LYS A 664 -22.58 39.10 -2.53
C LYS A 664 -23.52 38.37 -1.58
N SER A 665 -24.80 38.75 -1.56
CA SER A 665 -25.73 38.23 -0.54
C SER A 665 -25.93 36.72 -0.67
N LYS A 666 -26.05 36.21 -1.90
CA LYS A 666 -26.27 34.79 -2.16
C LYS A 666 -25.00 33.99 -1.88
N ALA A 667 -23.84 34.49 -2.33
CA ALA A 667 -22.56 33.86 -2.05
C ALA A 667 -22.30 33.76 -0.53
N MET A 668 -22.63 34.79 0.25
CA MET A 668 -22.50 34.73 1.71
C MET A 668 -23.41 33.70 2.34
N GLU A 669 -24.66 33.59 1.88
CA GLU A 669 -25.56 32.55 2.36
C GLU A 669 -24.99 31.15 2.11
N ILE A 670 -24.41 30.91 0.92
CA ILE A 670 -23.82 29.61 0.58
C ILE A 670 -22.55 29.34 1.38
N VAL A 671 -21.60 30.28 1.42
CA VAL A 671 -20.29 30.12 2.05
C VAL A 671 -20.40 30.06 3.58
N LEU A 672 -21.27 30.87 4.20
CA LEU A 672 -21.38 30.92 5.66
C LEU A 672 -22.20 29.77 6.26
N THR A 673 -23.11 29.14 5.49
CA THR A 673 -23.88 27.99 5.97
C THR A 673 -23.37 26.65 5.42
N GLY A 674 -22.55 26.67 4.37
CA GLY A 674 -22.12 25.48 3.64
C GLY A 674 -23.28 24.70 3.03
N LYS A 675 -24.36 25.40 2.62
CA LYS A 675 -25.53 24.77 1.99
C LYS A 675 -25.28 24.50 0.51
N LYS A 676 -26.00 23.52 -0.03
CA LYS A 676 -25.98 23.19 -1.46
C LYS A 676 -27.11 23.94 -2.17
N PHE A 677 -26.97 24.11 -3.48
CA PHE A 677 -28.01 24.64 -4.38
C PHE A 677 -28.07 23.79 -5.66
N THR A 678 -29.21 23.85 -6.36
CA THR A 678 -29.49 22.98 -7.52
C THR A 678 -28.91 23.53 -8.82
N ALA A 679 -28.89 22.71 -9.87
CA ALA A 679 -28.54 23.14 -11.22
C ALA A 679 -29.43 24.29 -11.74
N GLN A 680 -30.74 24.24 -11.45
CA GLN A 680 -31.70 25.27 -11.87
C GLN A 680 -31.47 26.60 -11.15
N ASP A 681 -31.15 26.54 -9.85
CA ASP A 681 -30.73 27.73 -9.11
C ASP A 681 -29.42 28.30 -9.69
N ALA A 682 -28.45 27.43 -10.00
CA ALA A 682 -27.17 27.83 -10.57
C ALA A 682 -27.34 28.53 -11.93
N GLU A 683 -28.21 28.02 -12.80
CA GLU A 683 -28.52 28.64 -14.09
C GLU A 683 -29.24 29.97 -13.91
N LYS A 684 -30.27 30.02 -13.06
CA LYS A 684 -31.02 31.24 -12.77
C LYS A 684 -30.14 32.36 -12.19
N TRP A 685 -29.09 32.00 -11.45
CA TRP A 685 -28.17 32.98 -10.86
C TRP A 685 -27.00 33.34 -11.78
N GLY A 686 -26.91 32.75 -12.98
CA GLY A 686 -25.85 33.04 -13.95
C GLY A 686 -24.53 32.31 -13.72
N LEU A 687 -24.52 31.26 -12.88
CA LEU A 687 -23.34 30.41 -12.69
C LEU A 687 -23.22 29.33 -13.78
N VAL A 688 -24.35 28.76 -14.19
CA VAL A 688 -24.45 27.70 -15.21
C VAL A 688 -25.08 28.29 -16.47
N SER A 689 -24.52 27.97 -17.64
CA SER A 689 -25.04 28.49 -18.91
C SER A 689 -26.27 27.74 -19.41
N LYS A 690 -26.37 26.44 -19.10
CA LYS A 690 -27.47 25.58 -19.57
C LYS A 690 -27.67 24.38 -18.65
N VAL A 691 -28.92 24.09 -18.28
CA VAL A 691 -29.31 22.82 -17.65
C VAL A 691 -29.87 21.84 -18.69
N LEU A 692 -29.42 20.59 -18.63
CA LEU A 692 -29.73 19.53 -19.61
C LEU A 692 -30.13 18.22 -18.90
N PRO A 693 -30.84 17.31 -19.60
CA PRO A 693 -31.00 15.93 -19.13
C PRO A 693 -29.64 15.28 -18.84
N VAL A 694 -29.55 14.49 -17.77
CA VAL A 694 -28.30 13.94 -17.21
C VAL A 694 -27.47 13.18 -18.25
N ASP A 695 -28.14 12.39 -19.09
CA ASP A 695 -27.55 11.58 -20.16
C ASP A 695 -27.09 12.39 -21.38
N LYS A 696 -27.50 13.66 -21.49
CA LYS A 696 -27.18 14.56 -22.60
C LYS A 696 -26.09 15.58 -22.33
N VAL A 697 -25.70 15.77 -21.07
CA VAL A 697 -24.75 16.82 -20.68
C VAL A 697 -23.41 16.71 -21.41
N LEU A 698 -22.80 15.51 -21.42
CA LEU A 698 -21.48 15.31 -22.02
C LEU A 698 -21.52 15.47 -23.54
N GLU A 699 -22.51 14.86 -24.20
CA GLU A 699 -22.73 14.97 -25.65
C GLU A 699 -22.85 16.43 -26.08
N GLU A 700 -23.71 17.20 -25.40
CA GLU A 700 -23.94 18.61 -25.72
C GLU A 700 -22.73 19.51 -25.39
N ALA A 701 -21.94 19.17 -24.36
CA ALA A 701 -20.71 19.88 -24.04
C ALA A 701 -19.62 19.64 -25.10
N ILE A 702 -19.47 18.41 -25.59
CA ILE A 702 -18.56 18.08 -26.70
C ILE A 702 -19.02 18.79 -27.97
N LYS A 703 -20.32 18.78 -28.27
CA LYS A 703 -20.89 19.47 -29.43
C LYS A 703 -20.64 20.98 -29.39
N LEU A 704 -20.80 21.62 -28.23
CA LEU A 704 -20.43 23.03 -28.04
C LEU A 704 -18.93 23.23 -28.28
N GLY A 705 -18.09 22.34 -27.75
CA GLY A 705 -16.65 22.37 -28.00
C GLY A 705 -16.29 22.26 -29.49
N GLN A 706 -16.98 21.40 -30.23
CA GLN A 706 -16.79 21.22 -31.68
C GLN A 706 -17.22 22.47 -32.45
N GLU A 707 -18.34 23.09 -32.07
CA GLU A 707 -18.80 24.36 -32.64
C GLU A 707 -17.75 25.45 -32.44
N ILE A 708 -17.23 25.63 -31.23
CA ILE A 708 -16.17 26.59 -30.92
C ILE A 708 -14.88 26.27 -31.69
N ALA A 709 -14.49 24.99 -31.74
CA ALA A 709 -13.30 24.53 -32.46
C ALA A 709 -13.42 24.63 -33.99
N SER A 710 -14.62 24.88 -34.51
CA SER A 710 -14.87 25.12 -35.93
C SER A 710 -14.66 26.57 -36.35
N LEU A 711 -14.49 27.50 -35.40
CA LEU A 711 -14.27 28.92 -35.65
C LEU A 711 -12.77 29.27 -35.75
N SER A 712 -12.45 30.53 -36.08
CA SER A 712 -11.09 31.07 -36.03
C SER A 712 -10.51 30.97 -34.61
N GLN A 713 -9.55 30.08 -34.41
CA GLN A 713 -8.94 29.83 -33.09
C GLN A 713 -8.24 31.07 -32.50
N PRO A 714 -7.43 31.87 -33.23
CA PRO A 714 -6.86 33.09 -32.66
C PRO A 714 -7.94 34.11 -32.24
N SER A 715 -9.05 34.20 -32.99
CA SER A 715 -10.17 35.10 -32.63
C SER A 715 -10.91 34.61 -31.38
N VAL A 716 -11.12 33.30 -31.25
CA VAL A 716 -11.73 32.66 -30.08
C VAL A 716 -10.87 32.88 -28.83
N GLN A 717 -9.55 32.72 -28.93
CA GLN A 717 -8.62 32.98 -27.83
C GLN A 717 -8.68 34.45 -27.38
N ALA A 718 -8.66 35.40 -28.33
CA ALA A 718 -8.78 36.82 -28.02
C ALA A 718 -10.11 37.18 -27.36
N ALA A 719 -11.22 36.55 -27.79
CA ALA A 719 -12.52 36.75 -27.18
C ALA A 719 -12.56 36.24 -25.72
N LYS A 720 -12.05 35.02 -25.47
CA LYS A 720 -11.89 34.48 -24.12
C LYS A 720 -11.05 35.41 -23.23
N GLU A 721 -9.92 35.88 -23.75
CA GLU A 721 -9.02 36.79 -23.03
C GLU A 721 -9.72 38.10 -22.65
N ALA A 722 -10.47 38.71 -23.57
CA ALA A 722 -11.22 39.94 -23.32
C ALA A 722 -12.29 39.75 -22.23
N VAL A 723 -13.08 38.67 -22.31
CA VAL A 723 -14.16 38.38 -21.35
C VAL A 723 -13.59 38.10 -19.96
N ASN A 724 -12.54 37.29 -19.84
CA ASN A 724 -11.95 36.96 -18.55
C ASN A 724 -11.33 38.20 -17.87
N ASN A 725 -10.74 39.12 -18.64
CA ASN A 725 -10.21 40.38 -18.11
C ASN A 725 -11.29 41.35 -17.58
N ALA A 726 -12.56 41.18 -17.96
CA ALA A 726 -13.65 42.01 -17.42
C ALA A 726 -13.84 41.85 -15.90
N PHE A 727 -13.36 40.75 -15.31
CA PHE A 727 -13.42 40.50 -13.88
C PHE A 727 -12.19 40.97 -13.09
N GLU A 728 -11.13 41.36 -13.80
CA GLU A 728 -9.82 41.74 -13.25
C GLU A 728 -9.49 43.23 -13.48
N LEU A 729 -10.14 43.86 -14.46
CA LEU A 729 -9.94 45.26 -14.81
C LEU A 729 -11.15 46.12 -14.47
N SER A 730 -10.92 47.43 -14.30
CA SER A 730 -12.03 48.39 -14.31
C SER A 730 -12.70 48.40 -15.69
N LEU A 731 -13.99 48.71 -15.77
CA LEU A 731 -14.72 48.74 -17.05
C LEU A 731 -14.01 49.60 -18.10
N LYS A 732 -13.41 50.73 -17.71
CA LYS A 732 -12.68 51.60 -18.63
C LYS A 732 -11.44 50.92 -19.21
N GLU A 733 -10.63 50.29 -18.35
CA GLU A 733 -9.41 49.59 -18.78
C GLU A 733 -9.75 48.31 -19.55
N GLY A 734 -10.79 47.57 -19.15
CA GLY A 734 -11.31 46.42 -19.88
C GLY A 734 -11.78 46.79 -21.30
N ASN A 735 -12.56 47.86 -21.46
CA ASN A 735 -12.97 48.35 -22.77
C ASN A 735 -11.78 48.84 -23.63
N HIS A 736 -10.75 49.41 -23.00
CA HIS A 736 -9.53 49.78 -23.72
C HIS A 736 -8.77 48.53 -24.17
N PHE A 737 -8.63 47.53 -23.30
CA PHE A 737 -7.99 46.26 -23.58
C PHE A 737 -8.69 45.48 -24.71
N GLU A 738 -10.01 45.26 -24.60
CA GLU A 738 -10.84 44.62 -25.63
C GLU A 738 -10.64 45.30 -26.99
N ARG A 739 -10.65 46.63 -27.02
CA ARG A 739 -10.47 47.39 -28.26
C ARG A 739 -9.10 47.16 -28.90
N ARG A 740 -8.03 47.02 -28.11
CA ARG A 740 -6.69 46.71 -28.63
C ARG A 740 -6.61 45.30 -29.18
N LEU A 741 -7.20 44.32 -28.49
CA LEU A 741 -7.34 42.96 -29.01
C LEU A 741 -8.12 42.96 -30.33
N PHE A 742 -9.30 43.59 -30.36
CA PHE A 742 -10.10 43.70 -31.58
C PHE A 742 -9.34 44.33 -32.75
N TYR A 743 -8.56 45.41 -32.53
CA TYR A 743 -7.73 46.01 -33.57
C TYR A 743 -6.62 45.07 -34.06
N SER A 744 -6.02 44.28 -33.18
CA SER A 744 -5.01 43.29 -33.60
C SER A 744 -5.60 42.19 -34.49
N LEU A 745 -6.88 41.83 -34.34
CA LEU A 745 -7.52 40.84 -35.22
C LEU A 745 -7.56 41.29 -36.69
N PHE A 746 -7.36 42.58 -36.98
CA PHE A 746 -7.29 43.06 -38.36
C PHE A 746 -6.05 42.59 -39.12
N SER A 747 -5.02 42.08 -38.44
CA SER A 747 -3.85 41.48 -39.08
C SER A 747 -4.01 40.00 -39.42
N LEU A 748 -5.05 39.33 -38.92
CA LEU A 748 -5.26 37.90 -39.16
C LEU A 748 -5.79 37.64 -40.58
N ALA A 749 -5.29 36.60 -41.24
CA ALA A 749 -5.82 36.12 -42.51
C ALA A 749 -7.26 35.61 -42.32
N ASP A 750 -7.55 35.03 -41.16
CA ASP A 750 -8.87 34.56 -40.79
C ASP A 750 -9.91 35.67 -40.84
N LYS A 751 -9.60 36.90 -40.42
CA LYS A 751 -10.57 38.01 -40.48
C LYS A 751 -10.98 38.32 -41.92
N GLU A 752 -10.04 38.37 -42.84
CA GLU A 752 -10.32 38.61 -44.26
C GLU A 752 -11.18 37.49 -44.86
N GLU A 753 -10.84 36.24 -44.55
CA GLU A 753 -11.62 35.07 -44.97
C GLU A 753 -13.04 35.09 -44.41
N GLY A 754 -13.22 35.38 -43.11
CA GLY A 754 -14.52 35.45 -42.47
C GLY A 754 -15.43 36.51 -43.10
N ILE A 755 -14.90 37.71 -43.38
CA ILE A 755 -15.66 38.77 -44.06
C ILE A 755 -15.99 38.36 -45.49
N SER A 756 -15.02 37.81 -46.22
CA SER A 756 -15.22 37.39 -47.62
C SER A 756 -16.27 36.27 -47.72
N ALA A 757 -16.15 35.24 -46.88
CA ALA A 757 -17.11 34.13 -46.82
C ALA A 757 -18.53 34.60 -46.49
N PHE A 758 -18.67 35.56 -45.58
CA PHE A 758 -19.96 36.16 -45.24
C PHE A 758 -20.58 36.93 -46.42
N LEU A 759 -19.79 37.75 -47.13
CA LEU A 759 -20.25 38.47 -48.31
C LEU A 759 -20.63 37.53 -49.46
N ASP A 760 -19.86 36.44 -49.62
CA ASP A 760 -20.06 35.41 -50.64
C ASP A 760 -21.13 34.37 -50.28
N LYS A 761 -21.68 34.42 -49.05
CA LYS A 761 -22.65 33.45 -48.50
C LYS A 761 -22.18 31.99 -48.55
N ARG A 762 -20.92 31.76 -48.17
CA ARG A 762 -20.31 30.43 -48.05
C ARG A 762 -19.77 30.21 -46.64
N GLU A 763 -19.51 28.97 -46.29
CA GLU A 763 -18.79 28.67 -45.05
C GLU A 763 -17.33 29.14 -45.13
N PRO A 764 -16.79 29.75 -44.06
CA PRO A 764 -15.40 30.19 -44.00
C PRO A 764 -14.44 29.01 -43.83
N ILE A 765 -13.25 29.12 -44.41
CA ILE A 765 -12.15 28.16 -44.26
C ILE A 765 -11.05 28.80 -43.42
N TRP A 766 -11.10 28.57 -42.12
CA TRP A 766 -10.13 29.13 -41.18
C TRP A 766 -8.75 28.50 -41.33
N LYS A 767 -7.72 29.33 -41.46
CA LYS A 767 -6.31 28.90 -41.49
C LYS A 767 -5.67 28.96 -40.11
N ASN A 768 -6.25 29.75 -39.19
CA ASN A 768 -5.70 30.05 -37.88
C ASN A 768 -4.35 30.79 -37.97
N GLU A 769 -4.26 31.74 -38.91
CA GLU A 769 -3.06 32.54 -39.23
C GLU A 769 -3.29 34.05 -39.08
#